data_AF-A0A9X1YE34-F1
#
_entry.id   AF-A0A9X1YE34-F1
#
_cell.length_a   1.000
_cell.length_b   1.000
_cell.length_c   1.000
_cell.angle_alpha   90.00
_cell.angle_beta   90.00
_cell.angle_gamma   90.00
#
_symmetry.space_group_name_H-M   'P 1'
#
loop_
_entity.id
_entity.type
_entity.pdbx_description
1 polymer ?
#
loop_
_entity_poly.entity_id
_entity_poly.type
_entity_poly.pdbx_seq_one_letter_code
_entity_poly.pdbx_strand_id
1 'polypeptide(L)'
;MLRFNGFPPRLRALVTPLALMLAGAVAPRQAGAMDAAELFAAQVDKLVQDGDDRPAETLAALDALVSNGVRTPQERRLVLSGEGLVAARTGRATQARAMAARLSTEPGVAPALSNADRELIQAEIEATASHSQAAYAQARSALRGYEDACAGQPALCEYRARYHALMMVAWGAEWNSNNAMAVSRAQAMLELSRLAHDRVREARALGSQATIAQVDSDAEMADRLLAQALAVARDAHSARLDVQLGIDEGFIANYRKDPESARRAFERVLPLAEKGHFDYLLMTTRVNLGDACIKLHRPDDALRIMAPALAVAEKNDDQRRVRYLFHNMTIARIELGLTEDVKLDIHRDLVRWAQTGAPKERLEAFQELSAALNSVGQHDGALELFRQEQELLFASGEEHDMFVRQSLLRERERDEHRHTLLGWIAASGAGLLAAAAIGLLATRRHRRLSSSNEALRHHAERDPLTRLLNREGFLRRLHEASLLESFAGTLVMIDLDHFKRINDTIGHAAGDAVLAEVAQRLQACVRDEDLVVRWGGEEMLVAVATQPFDPEALLGRIMHALAATPVLFEQRPIQVTASIGYASFPLETPSRVFPFGQSLALVDGAMFHAKRTGRRSAVRLLGFPEDLPNDLAGLLDHLERDIERGLVRIRTRRMDVPDAPPRDGATDASPDVSALPCRS
;
A
#
# COMPACT_ATOMS: atom_id res chain seq x y z
N MET A 1 43.07 4.45 -14.51
CA MET A 1 43.15 4.16 -13.06
C MET A 1 41.85 4.59 -12.39
N LEU A 2 40.87 3.70 -12.27
CA LEU A 2 39.77 3.75 -11.31
C LEU A 2 39.41 2.29 -11.00
N ARG A 3 39.27 1.98 -9.72
CA ARG A 3 39.45 0.65 -9.12
C ARG A 3 38.16 -0.19 -9.16
N PHE A 4 38.27 -1.41 -9.68
CA PHE A 4 37.40 -2.54 -9.36
C PHE A 4 37.67 -3.03 -7.94
N ASN A 5 36.63 -3.24 -7.13
CA ASN A 5 36.70 -4.05 -5.90
C ASN A 5 35.31 -4.62 -5.59
N GLY A 6 35.15 -5.94 -5.62
CA GLY A 6 33.92 -6.59 -5.18
C GLY A 6 33.70 -8.04 -5.64
N PHE A 7 34.70 -8.92 -5.56
CA PHE A 7 34.48 -10.38 -5.61
C PHE A 7 35.31 -11.07 -4.51
N PRO A 8 34.77 -12.08 -3.79
CA PRO A 8 35.50 -12.80 -2.74
C PRO A 8 36.61 -13.72 -3.30
N PRO A 9 37.67 -14.01 -2.51
CA PRO A 9 38.96 -14.50 -3.01
C PRO A 9 39.06 -16.03 -3.23
N ARG A 10 37.95 -16.75 -3.45
CA ARG A 10 37.96 -18.22 -3.61
C ARG A 10 37.59 -18.76 -5.00
N LEU A 11 37.34 -17.89 -5.99
CA LEU A 11 37.09 -18.30 -7.39
C LEU A 11 38.21 -17.91 -8.39
N ARG A 12 39.32 -17.33 -7.90
CA ARG A 12 40.49 -16.96 -8.73
C ARG A 12 41.44 -18.11 -9.06
N ALA A 13 41.17 -19.34 -8.61
CA ALA A 13 42.05 -20.50 -8.78
C ALA A 13 41.61 -21.50 -9.86
N LEU A 14 40.62 -21.17 -10.70
CA LEU A 14 40.20 -22.02 -11.82
C LEU A 14 40.19 -21.30 -13.19
N VAL A 15 40.81 -20.12 -13.27
CA VAL A 15 41.00 -19.40 -14.53
C VAL A 15 42.48 -19.44 -14.91
N THR A 16 42.78 -20.31 -15.87
CA THR A 16 44.01 -20.52 -16.68
C THR A 16 45.22 -21.22 -16.03
N PRO A 17 45.82 -22.24 -16.68
CA PRO A 17 45.94 -22.36 -18.14
C PRO A 17 45.23 -23.60 -18.72
N LEU A 18 44.02 -23.43 -19.28
CA LEU A 18 43.53 -24.30 -20.35
C LEU A 18 44.04 -23.82 -21.74
N ALA A 19 44.90 -22.80 -21.76
CA ALA A 19 45.59 -22.29 -22.94
C ALA A 19 46.77 -23.19 -23.40
N LEU A 20 47.14 -24.22 -22.62
CA LEU A 20 48.25 -25.13 -22.94
C LEU A 20 47.83 -26.58 -23.25
N MET A 21 46.56 -26.95 -23.10
CA MET A 21 46.04 -28.26 -23.55
C MET A 21 45.29 -28.19 -24.89
N LEU A 22 44.92 -27.00 -25.36
CA LEU A 22 44.35 -26.78 -26.70
C LEU A 22 45.41 -26.38 -27.75
N ALA A 23 46.67 -26.26 -27.35
CA ALA A 23 47.81 -25.99 -28.23
C ALA A 23 48.34 -27.25 -28.95
N GLY A 24 47.71 -28.40 -28.76
CA GLY A 24 47.85 -29.54 -29.66
C GLY A 24 47.00 -29.28 -30.90
N ALA A 25 47.67 -28.99 -32.02
CA ALA A 25 47.19 -29.24 -33.38
C ALA A 25 46.57 -28.11 -34.24
N VAL A 26 47.21 -26.93 -34.34
CA VAL A 26 47.26 -26.24 -35.64
C VAL A 26 48.70 -25.79 -35.83
N ALA A 27 49.45 -26.46 -36.72
CA ALA A 27 50.74 -25.94 -37.14
C ALA A 27 50.50 -24.57 -37.80
N PRO A 28 51.22 -23.50 -37.41
CA PRO A 28 51.04 -22.20 -38.05
C PRO A 28 51.43 -22.33 -39.53
N ARG A 29 50.44 -22.33 -40.43
CA ARG A 29 50.68 -22.25 -41.87
C ARG A 29 51.14 -20.82 -42.17
N GLN A 30 52.38 -20.68 -42.65
CA GLN A 30 52.87 -19.42 -43.20
C GLN A 30 51.94 -18.98 -44.34
N ALA A 31 51.68 -17.67 -44.42
CA ALA A 31 50.92 -17.05 -45.50
C ALA A 31 51.60 -17.32 -46.86
N GLY A 32 51.15 -18.38 -47.52
CA GLY A 32 51.59 -18.88 -48.81
C GLY A 32 50.48 -19.77 -49.35
N ALA A 33 50.30 -19.79 -50.67
CA ALA A 33 49.18 -20.41 -51.40
C ALA A 33 48.53 -21.62 -50.70
N MET A 34 47.19 -21.62 -50.60
CA MET A 34 46.42 -22.76 -50.10
C MET A 34 46.86 -24.03 -50.82
N ASP A 35 47.24 -25.06 -50.07
CA ASP A 35 47.54 -26.35 -50.68
C ASP A 35 46.26 -27.00 -51.26
N ALA A 36 46.42 -27.98 -52.13
CA ALA A 36 45.31 -28.61 -52.82
C ALA A 36 44.27 -29.24 -51.86
N ALA A 37 44.71 -29.73 -50.70
CA ALA A 37 43.83 -30.33 -49.71
C ALA A 37 42.95 -29.28 -49.02
N GLU A 38 43.52 -28.12 -48.68
CA GLU A 38 42.76 -27.00 -48.12
C GLU A 38 41.77 -26.41 -49.14
N LEU A 39 42.16 -26.30 -50.41
CA LEU A 39 41.25 -25.86 -51.48
C LEU A 39 40.06 -26.81 -51.64
N PHE A 40 40.30 -28.12 -51.58
CA PHE A 40 39.24 -29.11 -51.64
C PHE A 40 38.32 -29.03 -50.41
N ALA A 41 38.89 -28.95 -49.20
CA ALA A 41 38.11 -28.79 -47.98
C ALA A 41 37.25 -27.51 -47.99
N ALA A 42 37.79 -26.40 -48.47
CA ALA A 42 37.06 -25.14 -48.64
C ALA A 42 35.95 -25.25 -49.70
N GLN A 43 36.16 -26.01 -50.77
CA GLN A 43 35.13 -26.28 -51.78
C GLN A 43 33.97 -27.10 -51.20
N VAL A 44 34.27 -28.17 -50.46
CA VAL A 44 33.25 -28.97 -49.75
C VAL A 44 32.52 -28.11 -48.72
N ASP A 45 33.23 -27.32 -47.92
CA ASP A 45 32.63 -26.42 -46.94
C ASP A 45 31.65 -25.44 -47.58
N LYS A 46 32.03 -24.82 -48.70
CA LYS A 46 31.15 -23.91 -49.43
C LYS A 46 29.87 -24.62 -49.90
N LEU A 47 30.00 -25.82 -50.45
CA LEU A 47 28.84 -26.64 -50.82
C LEU A 47 27.97 -26.94 -49.59
N VAL A 48 28.57 -27.36 -48.47
CA VAL A 48 27.85 -27.64 -47.22
C VAL A 48 27.11 -26.40 -46.71
N GLN A 49 27.69 -25.21 -46.81
CA GLN A 49 27.03 -23.96 -46.44
C GLN A 49 25.85 -23.60 -47.37
N ASP A 50 26.00 -23.85 -48.68
CA ASP A 50 24.95 -23.65 -49.68
C ASP A 50 23.84 -24.72 -49.58
N GLY A 51 24.14 -25.87 -48.98
CA GLY A 51 23.26 -27.02 -48.87
C GLY A 51 22.00 -26.81 -48.04
N ASP A 52 21.99 -25.83 -47.15
CA ASP A 52 20.78 -25.45 -46.40
C ASP A 52 19.73 -24.78 -47.29
N ASP A 53 20.17 -24.12 -48.37
CA ASP A 53 19.33 -23.36 -49.29
C ASP A 53 18.99 -24.18 -50.54
N ARG A 54 19.96 -24.92 -51.09
CA ARG A 54 19.80 -25.72 -52.31
C ARG A 54 20.24 -27.17 -52.10
N PRO A 55 19.53 -27.95 -51.26
CA PRO A 55 20.03 -29.24 -50.83
C PRO A 55 20.13 -30.27 -51.95
N ALA A 56 19.18 -30.31 -52.90
CA ALA A 56 19.22 -31.27 -53.99
C ALA A 56 20.40 -31.02 -54.95
N GLU A 57 20.61 -29.76 -55.34
CA GLU A 57 21.76 -29.34 -56.16
C GLU A 57 23.08 -29.58 -55.43
N THR A 58 23.13 -29.27 -54.13
CA THR A 58 24.33 -29.45 -53.31
C THR A 58 24.69 -30.91 -53.15
N LEU A 59 23.72 -31.77 -52.84
CA LEU A 59 23.95 -33.21 -52.71
C LEU A 59 24.43 -33.81 -54.04
N ALA A 60 23.87 -33.37 -55.17
CA ALA A 60 24.35 -33.78 -56.50
C ALA A 60 25.77 -33.27 -56.80
N ALA A 61 26.10 -32.03 -56.39
CA ALA A 61 27.44 -31.46 -56.57
C ALA A 61 28.49 -32.18 -55.70
N LEU A 62 28.15 -32.55 -54.46
CA LEU A 62 29.00 -33.34 -53.58
C LEU A 62 29.25 -34.75 -54.16
N ASP A 63 28.21 -35.43 -54.62
CA ASP A 63 28.33 -36.75 -55.27
C ASP A 63 29.18 -36.68 -56.56
N ALA A 64 29.04 -35.59 -57.33
CA ALA A 64 29.87 -35.35 -58.51
C ALA A 64 31.36 -35.15 -58.19
N LEU A 65 31.71 -34.62 -57.00
CA LEU A 65 33.10 -34.54 -56.55
C LEU A 65 33.69 -35.94 -56.35
N VAL A 66 32.91 -36.88 -55.80
CA VAL A 66 33.32 -38.29 -55.65
C VAL A 66 33.62 -38.91 -57.01
N SER A 67 32.76 -38.64 -58.00
CA SER A 67 32.85 -39.24 -59.33
C SER A 67 33.99 -38.70 -60.21
N ASN A 68 34.42 -37.45 -60.01
CA ASN A 68 35.35 -36.77 -60.93
C ASN A 68 36.62 -36.16 -60.29
N GLY A 69 36.78 -36.17 -58.96
CA GLY A 69 37.82 -35.37 -58.30
C GLY A 69 38.39 -35.88 -56.99
N VAL A 70 37.75 -36.82 -56.30
CA VAL A 70 38.21 -37.32 -55.00
C VAL A 70 39.31 -38.37 -55.15
N ARG A 71 40.49 -38.10 -54.57
CA ARG A 71 41.71 -38.93 -54.73
C ARG A 71 42.16 -39.59 -53.45
N THR A 72 41.81 -39.06 -52.29
CA THR A 72 42.29 -39.56 -50.98
C THR A 72 41.16 -40.03 -50.05
N PRO A 73 41.44 -40.93 -49.08
CA PRO A 73 40.47 -41.27 -48.04
C PRO A 73 39.92 -40.06 -47.28
N GLN A 74 40.76 -39.06 -47.02
CA GLN A 74 40.37 -37.85 -46.31
C GLN A 74 39.38 -37.00 -47.13
N GLU A 75 39.59 -36.85 -48.43
CA GLU A 75 38.65 -36.15 -49.31
C GLU A 75 37.31 -36.89 -49.38
N ARG A 76 37.30 -38.23 -49.47
CA ARG A 76 36.05 -39.03 -49.41
C ARG A 76 35.31 -38.81 -48.10
N ARG A 77 36.03 -38.84 -46.98
CA ARG A 77 35.47 -38.54 -45.66
C ARG A 77 34.80 -37.16 -45.62
N LEU A 78 35.46 -36.12 -46.12
CA LEU A 78 34.91 -34.77 -46.14
C LEU A 78 33.63 -34.69 -46.97
N VAL A 79 33.58 -35.34 -48.13
CA VAL A 79 32.38 -35.38 -48.97
C VAL A 79 31.25 -36.14 -48.29
N LEU A 80 31.51 -37.34 -47.76
CA LEU A 80 30.51 -38.13 -47.03
C LEU A 80 29.97 -37.40 -45.79
N SER A 81 30.86 -36.75 -45.04
CA SER A 81 30.49 -35.91 -43.89
C SER A 81 29.62 -34.74 -44.35
N GLY A 82 30.01 -34.03 -45.41
CA GLY A 82 29.25 -32.93 -45.98
C GLY A 82 27.87 -33.35 -46.48
N GLU A 83 27.76 -34.45 -47.21
CA GLU A 83 26.48 -35.02 -47.66
C GLU A 83 25.59 -35.38 -46.46
N GLY A 84 26.18 -36.02 -45.44
CA GLY A 84 25.48 -36.37 -44.21
C GLY A 84 24.94 -35.15 -43.48
N LEU A 85 25.73 -34.08 -43.35
CA LEU A 85 25.32 -32.84 -42.68
C LEU A 85 24.25 -32.07 -43.45
N VAL A 86 24.36 -31.98 -44.79
CA VAL A 86 23.34 -31.35 -45.63
C VAL A 86 22.05 -32.16 -45.58
N ALA A 87 22.12 -33.48 -45.71
CA ALA A 87 20.95 -34.35 -45.61
C ALA A 87 20.28 -34.25 -44.22
N ALA A 88 21.07 -34.22 -43.14
CA ALA A 88 20.55 -34.11 -41.77
C ALA A 88 19.81 -32.79 -41.55
N ARG A 89 20.46 -31.65 -41.86
CA ARG A 89 19.89 -30.31 -41.65
C ARG A 89 18.67 -30.00 -42.53
N THR A 90 18.50 -30.75 -43.62
CA THR A 90 17.37 -30.61 -44.54
C THR A 90 16.31 -31.70 -44.37
N GLY A 91 16.32 -32.42 -43.24
CA GLY A 91 15.27 -33.38 -42.88
C GLY A 91 15.36 -34.74 -43.57
N ARG A 92 16.36 -35.00 -44.40
CA ARG A 92 16.58 -36.27 -45.10
C ARG A 92 17.30 -37.29 -44.20
N ALA A 93 16.71 -37.59 -43.04
CA ALA A 93 17.33 -38.42 -42.00
C ALA A 93 17.80 -39.79 -42.50
N THR A 94 17.04 -40.46 -43.38
CA THR A 94 17.43 -41.76 -43.95
C THR A 94 18.70 -41.67 -44.77
N GLN A 95 18.83 -40.62 -45.61
CA GLN A 95 20.04 -40.39 -46.40
C GLN A 95 21.22 -40.01 -45.51
N ALA A 96 21.00 -39.16 -44.50
CA ALA A 96 22.02 -38.78 -43.53
C ALA A 96 22.58 -40.00 -42.78
N ARG A 97 21.71 -40.90 -42.29
CA ARG A 97 22.12 -42.16 -41.64
C ARG A 97 22.88 -43.08 -42.60
N ALA A 98 22.52 -43.12 -43.88
CA ALA A 98 23.26 -43.89 -44.87
C ALA A 98 24.70 -43.36 -45.04
N MET A 99 24.90 -42.03 -45.06
CA MET A 99 26.23 -41.44 -45.14
C MET A 99 27.03 -41.68 -43.85
N ALA A 100 26.39 -41.58 -42.70
CA ALA A 100 26.97 -41.91 -41.39
C ALA A 100 27.45 -43.39 -41.32
N ALA A 101 26.69 -44.32 -41.92
CA ALA A 101 27.07 -45.72 -42.02
C ALA A 101 28.27 -45.92 -42.98
N ARG A 102 28.27 -45.25 -44.13
CA ARG A 102 29.39 -45.29 -45.10
C ARG A 102 30.69 -44.76 -44.50
N LEU A 103 30.65 -43.67 -43.72
CA LEU A 103 31.82 -43.13 -43.01
C LEU A 103 32.48 -44.17 -42.10
N SER A 104 31.68 -45.05 -41.48
CA SER A 104 32.18 -46.07 -40.54
C SER A 104 32.96 -47.19 -41.23
N THR A 105 32.78 -47.37 -42.55
CA THR A 105 33.44 -48.41 -43.35
C THR A 105 34.43 -47.84 -44.36
N GLU A 106 34.65 -46.53 -44.38
CA GLU A 106 35.50 -45.84 -45.36
C GLU A 106 36.99 -46.20 -45.18
N PRO A 107 37.62 -46.89 -46.14
CA PRO A 107 38.98 -47.39 -45.97
C PRO A 107 40.03 -46.27 -45.99
N GLY A 108 40.97 -46.34 -45.06
CA GLY A 108 42.10 -45.40 -44.97
C GLY A 108 41.81 -44.12 -44.18
N VAL A 109 40.63 -44.01 -43.57
CA VAL A 109 40.27 -42.94 -42.63
C VAL A 109 40.47 -43.43 -41.19
N ALA A 110 41.01 -42.58 -40.32
CA ALA A 110 41.16 -42.93 -38.91
C ALA A 110 39.77 -43.18 -38.27
N PRO A 111 39.54 -44.33 -37.60
CA PRO A 111 38.24 -44.67 -37.03
C PRO A 111 37.69 -43.61 -36.08
N ALA A 112 38.56 -42.95 -35.31
CA ALA A 112 38.16 -41.87 -34.40
C ALA A 112 37.53 -40.68 -35.13
N LEU A 113 38.05 -40.31 -36.31
CA LEU A 113 37.53 -39.20 -37.12
C LEU A 113 36.21 -39.57 -37.80
N SER A 114 36.10 -40.77 -38.38
CA SER A 114 34.84 -41.27 -38.94
C SER A 114 33.74 -41.36 -37.88
N ASN A 115 34.08 -41.82 -36.67
CA ASN A 115 33.14 -41.88 -35.56
C ASN A 115 32.69 -40.47 -35.15
N ALA A 116 33.61 -39.50 -35.06
CA ALA A 116 33.26 -38.12 -34.73
C ALA A 116 32.31 -37.49 -35.77
N ASP A 117 32.55 -37.69 -37.07
CA ASP A 117 31.64 -37.22 -38.13
C ASP A 117 30.26 -37.87 -38.03
N ARG A 118 30.22 -39.17 -37.75
CA ARG A 118 28.97 -39.93 -37.56
C ARG A 118 28.16 -39.37 -36.40
N GLU A 119 28.80 -39.08 -35.27
CA GLU A 119 28.14 -38.45 -34.11
C GLU A 119 27.67 -37.03 -34.43
N LEU A 120 28.43 -36.26 -35.21
CA LEU A 120 28.02 -34.91 -35.62
C LEU A 120 26.80 -34.94 -36.54
N ILE A 121 26.77 -35.86 -37.51
CA ILE A 121 25.59 -36.08 -38.37
C ILE A 121 24.40 -36.51 -37.53
N GLN A 122 24.60 -37.42 -36.57
CA GLN A 122 23.52 -37.85 -35.67
C GLN A 122 23.00 -36.68 -34.83
N ALA A 123 23.89 -35.83 -34.32
CA ALA A 123 23.50 -34.63 -33.59
C ALA A 123 22.59 -33.72 -34.42
N GLU A 124 22.88 -33.53 -35.71
CA GLU A 124 22.04 -32.73 -36.62
C GLU A 124 20.70 -33.40 -36.95
N ILE A 125 20.67 -34.73 -37.05
CA ILE A 125 19.41 -35.49 -37.20
C ILE A 125 18.52 -35.25 -36.00
N GLU A 126 19.05 -35.39 -34.78
CA GLU A 126 18.31 -35.16 -33.54
C GLU A 126 17.87 -33.70 -33.42
N ALA A 127 18.73 -32.73 -33.77
CA ALA A 127 18.41 -31.30 -33.74
C ALA A 127 17.26 -30.97 -34.70
N THR A 128 17.28 -31.55 -35.90
CA THR A 128 16.22 -31.37 -36.91
C THR A 128 14.91 -32.03 -36.49
N ALA A 129 14.98 -33.16 -35.79
CA ALA A 129 13.84 -33.82 -35.16
C ALA A 129 13.29 -33.07 -33.93
N SER A 130 13.94 -31.99 -33.48
CA SER A 130 13.60 -31.25 -32.26
C SER A 130 13.84 -32.05 -30.98
N HIS A 131 14.79 -32.99 -31.00
CA HIS A 131 15.27 -33.71 -29.82
C HIS A 131 16.48 -32.99 -29.20
N SER A 132 16.26 -31.82 -28.60
CA SER A 132 17.30 -30.91 -28.14
C SER A 132 18.35 -31.56 -27.21
N GLN A 133 17.93 -32.38 -26.24
CA GLN A 133 18.84 -33.08 -25.33
C GLN A 133 19.69 -34.16 -26.03
N ALA A 134 19.08 -34.95 -26.93
CA ALA A 134 19.79 -35.99 -27.68
C ALA A 134 20.82 -35.37 -28.63
N ALA A 135 20.42 -34.30 -29.33
CA ALA A 135 21.32 -33.52 -30.19
C ALA A 135 22.54 -33.01 -29.41
N TYR A 136 22.30 -32.46 -28.23
CA TYR A 136 23.35 -31.95 -27.36
C TYR A 136 24.32 -33.05 -26.88
N ALA A 137 23.78 -34.21 -26.46
CA ALA A 137 24.59 -35.36 -26.06
C ALA A 137 25.48 -35.87 -27.20
N GLN A 138 24.93 -35.97 -28.42
CA GLN A 138 25.67 -36.41 -29.60
C GLN A 138 26.71 -35.39 -30.04
N ALA A 139 26.40 -34.09 -30.01
CA ALA A 139 27.36 -33.04 -30.32
C ALA A 139 28.57 -33.06 -29.37
N ARG A 140 28.35 -33.34 -28.07
CA ARG A 140 29.43 -33.54 -27.09
C ARG A 140 30.26 -34.78 -27.37
N SER A 141 29.63 -35.86 -27.84
CA SER A 141 30.32 -37.08 -28.26
C SER A 141 31.23 -36.79 -29.47
N ALA A 142 30.68 -36.14 -30.49
CA ALA A 142 31.41 -35.71 -31.69
C ALA A 142 32.60 -34.81 -31.34
N LEU A 143 32.39 -33.79 -30.50
CA LEU A 143 33.44 -32.86 -30.09
C LEU A 143 34.60 -33.57 -29.40
N ARG A 144 34.32 -34.48 -28.45
CA ARG A 144 35.36 -35.29 -27.81
C ARG A 144 36.11 -36.17 -28.81
N GLY A 145 35.38 -36.80 -29.73
CA GLY A 145 35.98 -37.60 -30.80
C GLY A 145 36.95 -36.79 -31.67
N TYR A 146 36.60 -35.56 -32.03
CA TYR A 146 37.52 -34.65 -32.71
C TYR A 146 38.71 -34.25 -31.83
N GLU A 147 38.49 -33.84 -30.58
CA GLU A 147 39.57 -33.44 -29.67
C GLU A 147 40.61 -34.56 -29.48
N ASP A 148 40.15 -35.80 -29.28
CA ASP A 148 41.01 -36.98 -29.11
C ASP A 148 41.76 -37.34 -30.40
N ALA A 149 41.07 -37.34 -31.54
CA ALA A 149 41.67 -37.65 -32.84
C ALA A 149 42.71 -36.59 -33.27
N CYS A 150 42.41 -35.32 -33.04
CA CYS A 150 43.28 -34.21 -33.43
C CYS A 150 44.53 -34.09 -32.58
N ALA A 151 44.46 -34.43 -31.29
CA ALA A 151 45.63 -34.45 -30.42
C ALA A 151 46.69 -35.42 -30.94
N GLY A 152 46.28 -36.56 -31.49
CA GLY A 152 47.17 -37.58 -32.05
C GLY A 152 47.66 -37.29 -33.48
N GLN A 153 46.84 -36.64 -34.32
CA GLN A 153 47.14 -36.42 -35.74
C GLN A 153 46.71 -35.02 -36.24
N PRO A 154 47.45 -33.96 -35.86
CA PRO A 154 47.09 -32.58 -36.17
C PRO A 154 46.81 -32.25 -37.64
N ALA A 155 47.61 -32.81 -38.54
CA ALA A 155 47.55 -32.52 -39.97
C ALA A 155 46.31 -33.08 -40.66
N LEU A 156 45.55 -33.97 -40.00
CA LEU A 156 44.35 -34.61 -40.53
C LEU A 156 43.05 -33.96 -40.02
N CYS A 157 43.17 -32.94 -39.16
CA CYS A 157 42.02 -32.34 -38.53
C CYS A 157 41.50 -31.13 -39.29
N GLU A 158 40.36 -31.36 -39.93
CA GLU A 158 39.58 -30.31 -40.54
C GLU A 158 38.87 -29.47 -39.47
N TYR A 159 39.35 -28.24 -39.27
CA TYR A 159 38.89 -27.38 -38.18
C TYR A 159 37.40 -27.03 -38.28
N ARG A 160 36.84 -27.04 -39.50
CA ARG A 160 35.45 -26.67 -39.77
C ARG A 160 34.44 -27.62 -39.12
N ALA A 161 34.71 -28.93 -39.14
CA ALA A 161 33.87 -29.92 -38.49
C ALA A 161 33.93 -29.79 -36.95
N ARG A 162 35.13 -29.53 -36.41
CA ARG A 162 35.30 -29.25 -34.98
C ARG A 162 34.62 -27.94 -34.56
N TYR A 163 34.68 -26.90 -35.38
CA TYR A 163 33.96 -25.64 -35.17
C TYR A 163 32.45 -25.89 -35.11
N HIS A 164 31.92 -26.71 -36.02
CA HIS A 164 30.50 -27.08 -36.04
C HIS A 164 30.11 -27.83 -34.76
N ALA A 165 30.90 -28.84 -34.34
CA ALA A 165 30.66 -29.55 -33.10
C ALA A 165 30.71 -28.60 -31.88
N LEU A 166 31.68 -27.68 -31.82
CA LEU A 166 31.76 -26.66 -30.78
C LEU A 166 30.51 -25.76 -30.75
N MET A 167 30.03 -25.31 -31.91
CA MET A 167 28.82 -24.49 -32.04
C MET A 167 27.59 -25.21 -31.49
N MET A 168 27.37 -26.47 -31.88
CA MET A 168 26.25 -27.26 -31.38
C MET A 168 26.33 -27.51 -29.87
N VAL A 169 27.53 -27.74 -29.32
CA VAL A 169 27.72 -27.87 -27.88
C VAL A 169 27.50 -26.53 -27.16
N ALA A 170 27.92 -25.41 -27.75
CA ALA A 170 27.72 -24.08 -27.16
C ALA A 170 26.23 -23.75 -27.04
N TRP A 171 25.48 -23.87 -28.14
CA TRP A 171 24.03 -23.63 -28.16
C TRP A 171 23.26 -24.64 -27.31
N GLY A 172 23.62 -25.93 -27.38
CA GLY A 172 23.01 -26.95 -26.53
C GLY A 172 23.29 -26.70 -25.04
N ALA A 173 24.48 -26.23 -24.68
CA ALA A 173 24.80 -25.86 -23.30
C ALA A 173 23.98 -24.65 -22.82
N GLU A 174 23.78 -23.64 -23.67
CA GLU A 174 22.93 -22.47 -23.40
C GLU A 174 21.48 -22.92 -23.09
N TRP A 175 20.88 -23.75 -23.94
CA TRP A 175 19.49 -24.23 -23.74
C TRP A 175 19.33 -25.14 -22.52
N ASN A 176 20.42 -25.76 -22.05
CA ASN A 176 20.46 -26.55 -20.82
C ASN A 176 20.92 -25.72 -19.62
N SER A 177 20.89 -24.38 -19.71
CA SER A 177 21.27 -23.43 -18.64
C SER A 177 22.69 -23.64 -18.11
N ASN A 178 23.60 -24.14 -18.95
CA ASN A 178 25.01 -24.34 -18.64
C ASN A 178 25.86 -23.25 -19.29
N ASN A 179 25.67 -22.01 -18.82
CA ASN A 179 26.31 -20.81 -19.37
C ASN A 179 27.84 -20.90 -19.35
N ALA A 180 28.43 -21.44 -18.29
CA ALA A 180 29.88 -21.59 -18.17
C ALA A 180 30.46 -22.45 -19.31
N MET A 181 29.79 -23.54 -19.66
CA MET A 181 30.19 -24.36 -20.81
C MET A 181 29.90 -23.65 -22.12
N ALA A 182 28.75 -22.99 -22.27
CA ALA A 182 28.42 -22.24 -23.49
C ALA A 182 29.50 -21.20 -23.82
N VAL A 183 29.88 -20.38 -22.84
CA VAL A 183 30.95 -19.39 -22.95
C VAL A 183 32.29 -20.05 -23.30
N SER A 184 32.66 -21.12 -22.60
CA SER A 184 33.91 -21.85 -22.86
C SER A 184 33.98 -22.40 -24.30
N ARG A 185 32.88 -22.95 -24.83
CA ARG A 185 32.86 -23.49 -26.20
C ARG A 185 32.82 -22.40 -27.25
N ALA A 186 32.08 -21.33 -27.02
CA ALA A 186 32.09 -20.17 -27.92
C ALA A 186 33.47 -19.49 -27.96
N GLN A 187 34.21 -19.45 -26.85
CA GLN A 187 35.60 -18.99 -26.82
C GLN A 187 36.52 -19.91 -27.64
N ALA A 188 36.37 -21.23 -27.52
CA ALA A 188 37.14 -22.18 -28.33
C ALA A 188 36.84 -22.03 -29.84
N MET A 189 35.60 -21.71 -30.23
CA MET A 189 35.25 -21.39 -31.63
C MET A 189 36.00 -20.15 -32.14
N LEU A 190 36.09 -19.11 -31.31
CA LEU A 190 36.79 -17.87 -31.65
C LEU A 190 38.30 -18.11 -31.81
N GLU A 191 38.91 -18.87 -30.91
CA GLU A 191 40.32 -19.22 -30.99
C GLU A 191 40.62 -20.08 -32.22
N LEU A 192 39.79 -21.10 -32.48
CA LEU A 192 39.96 -21.99 -33.63
C LEU A 192 39.85 -21.25 -34.96
N SER A 193 38.86 -20.36 -35.10
CA SER A 193 38.67 -19.56 -36.32
C SER A 193 39.79 -18.55 -36.56
N ARG A 194 40.31 -17.92 -35.50
CA ARG A 194 41.48 -17.02 -35.61
C ARG A 194 42.75 -17.74 -36.02
N LEU A 195 43.01 -18.92 -35.44
CA LEU A 195 44.16 -19.77 -35.82
C LEU A 195 44.06 -20.22 -37.29
N ALA A 196 42.85 -20.47 -37.77
CA ALA A 196 42.59 -20.82 -39.16
C ALA A 196 42.54 -19.62 -40.12
N HIS A 197 42.64 -18.39 -39.60
CA HIS A 197 42.43 -17.15 -40.37
C HIS A 197 41.07 -17.10 -41.11
N ASP A 198 40.03 -17.73 -40.56
CA ASP A 198 38.68 -17.74 -41.11
C ASP A 198 37.84 -16.60 -40.51
N ARG A 199 37.77 -15.47 -41.23
CA ARG A 199 37.03 -14.28 -40.80
C ARG A 199 35.52 -14.52 -40.71
N VAL A 200 34.96 -15.42 -41.52
CA VAL A 200 33.51 -15.71 -41.50
C VAL A 200 33.16 -16.42 -40.19
N ARG A 201 33.91 -17.46 -39.84
CA ARG A 201 33.72 -18.19 -38.57
C ARG A 201 34.15 -17.39 -37.34
N GLU A 202 35.13 -16.49 -37.46
CA GLU A 202 35.49 -15.56 -36.40
C GLU A 202 34.31 -14.64 -36.05
N ALA A 203 33.69 -14.02 -37.05
CA ALA A 203 32.51 -13.18 -36.85
C ALA A 203 31.33 -13.98 -36.28
N ARG A 204 31.06 -15.20 -36.78
CA ARG A 204 30.00 -16.06 -36.22
C ARG A 204 30.26 -16.47 -34.77
N ALA A 205 31.51 -16.72 -34.40
CA ALA A 205 31.87 -17.04 -33.01
C ALA A 205 31.62 -15.83 -32.09
N LEU A 206 32.01 -14.62 -32.51
CA LEU A 206 31.75 -13.39 -31.78
C LEU A 206 30.25 -13.10 -31.63
N GLY A 207 29.47 -13.29 -32.70
CA GLY A 207 28.00 -13.17 -32.67
C GLY A 207 27.36 -14.16 -31.68
N SER A 208 27.82 -15.41 -31.71
CA SER A 208 27.35 -16.44 -30.75
C SER A 208 27.73 -16.09 -29.31
N GLN A 209 28.94 -15.60 -29.05
CA GLN A 209 29.34 -15.11 -27.73
C GLN A 209 28.49 -13.91 -27.28
N ALA A 210 28.10 -13.03 -28.19
CA ALA A 210 27.24 -11.89 -27.87
C ALA A 210 25.87 -12.34 -27.37
N THR A 211 25.23 -13.30 -28.05
CA THR A 211 23.96 -13.90 -27.63
C THR A 211 24.09 -14.58 -26.26
N ILE A 212 25.13 -15.39 -26.07
CA ILE A 212 25.38 -16.08 -24.78
C ILE A 212 25.62 -15.07 -23.65
N ALA A 213 26.39 -14.00 -23.89
CA ALA A 213 26.62 -12.94 -22.90
C ALA A 213 25.32 -12.22 -22.53
N GLN A 214 24.41 -12.01 -23.48
CA GLN A 214 23.10 -11.43 -23.20
C GLN A 214 22.24 -12.35 -22.32
N VAL A 215 22.29 -13.67 -22.55
CA VAL A 215 21.61 -14.68 -21.70
C VAL A 215 22.19 -14.69 -20.29
N ASP A 216 23.51 -14.52 -20.15
CA ASP A 216 24.19 -14.39 -18.86
C ASP A 216 24.00 -13.00 -18.20
N SER A 217 23.09 -12.18 -18.75
CA SER A 217 22.75 -10.84 -18.27
C SER A 217 23.91 -9.81 -18.33
N ASP A 218 24.92 -10.04 -19.15
CA ASP A 218 26.01 -9.09 -19.43
C ASP A 218 25.76 -8.34 -20.76
N ALA A 219 24.84 -7.38 -20.71
CA ALA A 219 24.42 -6.61 -21.88
C ALA A 219 25.56 -5.77 -22.49
N GLU A 220 26.47 -5.24 -21.66
CA GLU A 220 27.61 -4.45 -22.14
C GLU A 220 28.59 -5.32 -22.93
N MET A 221 28.87 -6.54 -22.43
CA MET A 221 29.68 -7.49 -23.16
C MET A 221 29.01 -7.94 -24.46
N ALA A 222 27.70 -8.20 -24.42
CA ALA A 222 26.93 -8.55 -25.62
C ALA A 222 27.05 -7.48 -26.72
N ASP A 223 26.84 -6.21 -26.37
CA ASP A 223 26.96 -5.09 -27.33
C ASP A 223 28.39 -4.97 -27.90
N ARG A 224 29.41 -5.11 -27.06
CA ARG A 224 30.81 -5.08 -27.50
C ARG A 224 31.15 -6.22 -28.46
N LEU A 225 30.71 -7.44 -28.14
CA LEU A 225 30.97 -8.62 -28.95
C LEU A 225 30.24 -8.56 -30.29
N LEU A 226 28.97 -8.12 -30.30
CA LEU A 226 28.22 -7.92 -31.53
C LEU A 226 28.85 -6.85 -32.41
N ALA A 227 29.30 -5.73 -31.83
CA ALA A 227 30.01 -4.68 -32.57
C ALA A 227 31.32 -5.20 -33.18
N GLN A 228 32.07 -6.04 -32.45
CA GLN A 228 33.26 -6.71 -32.98
C GLN A 228 32.91 -7.68 -34.11
N ALA A 229 31.85 -8.49 -33.95
CA ALA A 229 31.39 -9.43 -34.97
C ALA A 229 31.06 -8.70 -36.27
N LEU A 230 30.30 -7.60 -36.20
CA LEU A 230 29.95 -6.76 -37.35
C LEU A 230 31.17 -6.10 -37.99
N ALA A 231 32.19 -5.72 -37.20
CA ALA A 231 33.43 -5.18 -37.74
C ALA A 231 34.21 -6.25 -38.52
N VAL A 232 34.33 -7.46 -37.98
CA VAL A 232 34.97 -8.61 -38.64
C VAL A 232 34.23 -9.01 -39.91
N ALA A 233 32.89 -8.99 -39.87
CA ALA A 233 32.05 -9.36 -41.02
C ALA A 233 32.22 -8.43 -42.23
N ARG A 234 32.44 -7.13 -42.00
CA ARG A 234 32.70 -6.16 -43.07
C ARG A 234 33.93 -6.53 -43.91
N ASP A 235 34.96 -7.08 -43.28
CA ASP A 235 36.19 -7.52 -43.97
C ASP A 235 35.99 -8.84 -44.73
N ALA A 236 35.01 -9.66 -44.30
CA ALA A 236 34.74 -10.96 -44.90
C ALA A 236 33.88 -10.88 -46.18
N HIS A 237 33.23 -9.74 -46.44
CA HIS A 237 32.38 -9.49 -47.62
C HIS A 237 31.32 -10.59 -47.88
N SER A 238 30.71 -11.12 -46.82
CA SER A 238 29.72 -12.20 -46.90
C SER A 238 28.31 -11.70 -46.56
N ALA A 239 27.45 -11.60 -47.58
CA ALA A 239 26.04 -11.23 -47.36
C ALA A 239 25.30 -12.24 -46.47
N ARG A 240 25.67 -13.52 -46.52
CA ARG A 240 25.12 -14.57 -45.64
C ARG A 240 25.44 -14.28 -44.18
N LEU A 241 26.68 -13.86 -43.92
CA LEU A 241 27.14 -13.50 -42.58
C LEU A 241 26.43 -12.25 -42.04
N ASP A 242 26.21 -11.24 -42.88
CA ASP A 242 25.47 -10.04 -42.50
C ASP A 242 24.03 -10.37 -42.04
N VAL A 243 23.36 -11.29 -42.75
CA VAL A 243 22.04 -11.79 -42.37
C VAL A 243 22.11 -12.55 -41.04
N GLN A 244 23.09 -13.44 -40.87
CA GLN A 244 23.27 -14.21 -39.64
C GLN A 244 23.51 -13.32 -38.41
N LEU A 245 24.34 -12.28 -38.52
CA LEU A 245 24.60 -11.35 -37.42
C LEU A 245 23.41 -10.43 -37.11
N GLY A 246 22.62 -10.05 -38.12
CA GLY A 246 21.37 -9.32 -37.86
C GLY A 246 20.30 -10.18 -37.19
N ILE A 247 20.29 -11.49 -37.46
CA ILE A 247 19.45 -12.44 -36.70
C ILE A 247 19.93 -12.51 -35.24
N ASP A 248 21.23 -12.61 -34.98
CA ASP A 248 21.79 -12.59 -33.62
C ASP A 248 21.42 -11.28 -32.87
N GLU A 249 21.50 -10.13 -33.53
CA GLU A 249 21.04 -8.84 -32.98
C GLU A 249 19.55 -8.88 -32.59
N GLY A 250 18.72 -9.48 -33.44
CA GLY A 250 17.30 -9.68 -33.14
C GLY A 250 17.07 -10.59 -31.94
N PHE A 251 17.84 -11.67 -31.80
CA PHE A 251 17.78 -12.53 -30.61
C PHE A 251 18.21 -11.81 -29.34
N ILE A 252 19.28 -11.01 -29.38
CA ILE A 252 19.71 -10.18 -28.26
C ILE A 252 18.59 -9.22 -27.83
N ALA A 253 17.90 -8.60 -28.78
CA ALA A 253 16.74 -7.74 -28.50
C ALA A 253 15.56 -8.53 -27.88
N ASN A 254 15.29 -9.75 -28.36
CA ASN A 254 14.29 -10.63 -27.75
C ASN A 254 14.62 -10.98 -26.29
N TYR A 255 15.88 -11.31 -25.97
CA TYR A 255 16.31 -11.54 -24.58
C TYR A 255 16.16 -10.30 -23.70
N ARG A 256 16.31 -9.10 -24.27
CA ARG A 256 16.04 -7.81 -23.59
C ARG A 256 14.55 -7.50 -23.44
N LYS A 257 13.66 -8.34 -23.97
CA LYS A 257 12.21 -8.11 -24.05
C LYS A 257 11.87 -6.81 -24.77
N ASP A 258 12.65 -6.49 -25.82
CA ASP A 258 12.44 -5.33 -26.69
C ASP A 258 12.02 -5.81 -28.09
N PRO A 259 10.72 -6.13 -28.28
CA PRO A 259 10.24 -6.68 -29.55
C PRO A 259 10.33 -5.66 -30.71
N GLU A 260 10.37 -4.36 -30.41
CA GLU A 260 10.51 -3.32 -31.44
C GLU A 260 11.94 -3.25 -32.00
N SER A 261 12.96 -3.39 -31.15
CA SER A 261 14.34 -3.54 -31.64
C SER A 261 14.54 -4.87 -32.36
N ALA A 262 13.91 -5.95 -31.89
CA ALA A 262 13.96 -7.25 -32.57
C ALA A 262 13.37 -7.15 -33.98
N ARG A 263 12.17 -6.56 -34.10
CA ARG A 263 11.49 -6.29 -35.40
C ARG A 263 12.41 -5.52 -36.34
N ARG A 264 13.01 -4.41 -35.89
CA ARG A 264 13.93 -3.60 -36.71
C ARG A 264 15.14 -4.39 -37.20
N ALA A 265 15.74 -5.22 -36.35
CA ALA A 265 16.89 -6.05 -36.72
C ALA A 265 16.52 -7.07 -37.81
N PHE A 266 15.40 -7.79 -37.65
CA PHE A 266 14.93 -8.77 -38.64
C PHE A 266 14.47 -8.11 -39.95
N GLU A 267 13.73 -7.00 -39.90
CA GLU A 267 13.31 -6.26 -41.10
C GLU A 267 14.49 -5.77 -41.93
N ARG A 268 15.57 -5.36 -41.29
CA ARG A 268 16.78 -4.87 -41.96
C ARG A 268 17.47 -5.97 -42.76
N VAL A 269 17.50 -7.21 -42.26
CA VAL A 269 18.19 -8.33 -42.93
C VAL A 269 17.30 -9.16 -43.83
N LEU A 270 15.98 -9.07 -43.71
CA LEU A 270 15.03 -9.76 -44.57
C LEU A 270 15.30 -9.54 -46.09
N PRO A 271 15.45 -8.32 -46.62
CA PRO A 271 15.71 -8.11 -48.04
C PRO A 271 17.09 -8.61 -48.48
N LEU A 272 18.07 -8.66 -47.57
CA LEU A 272 19.38 -9.25 -47.84
C LEU A 272 19.27 -10.77 -47.99
N ALA A 273 18.47 -11.41 -47.13
CA ALA A 273 18.21 -12.85 -47.22
C ALA A 273 17.47 -13.21 -48.52
N GLU A 274 16.49 -12.39 -48.93
CA GLU A 274 15.75 -12.57 -50.19
C GLU A 274 16.66 -12.41 -51.42
N LYS A 275 17.46 -11.33 -51.47
CA LYS A 275 18.39 -11.08 -52.58
C LYS A 275 19.49 -12.14 -52.66
N GLY A 276 19.95 -12.65 -51.52
CA GLY A 276 20.95 -13.70 -51.45
C GLY A 276 20.44 -15.10 -51.79
N HIS A 277 19.12 -15.28 -51.93
CA HIS A 277 18.48 -16.60 -52.02
C HIS A 277 18.90 -17.54 -50.89
N PHE A 278 19.03 -16.98 -49.68
CA PHE A 278 19.38 -17.75 -48.48
C PHE A 278 18.11 -18.30 -47.84
N ASP A 279 17.44 -19.23 -48.50
CA ASP A 279 16.13 -19.78 -48.10
C ASP A 279 16.09 -20.18 -46.62
N TYR A 280 17.16 -20.77 -46.08
CA TYR A 280 17.24 -21.10 -44.65
C TYR A 280 17.16 -19.87 -43.74
N LEU A 281 17.97 -18.85 -44.04
CA LEU A 281 18.03 -17.63 -43.24
C LEU A 281 16.79 -16.77 -43.46
N LEU A 282 16.23 -16.79 -44.66
CA LEU A 282 14.98 -16.13 -45.00
C LEU A 282 13.83 -16.67 -44.16
N MET A 283 13.70 -17.99 -44.06
CA MET A 283 12.68 -18.62 -43.21
C MET A 283 12.89 -18.27 -41.73
N THR A 284 14.12 -18.38 -41.24
CA THR A 284 14.47 -18.02 -39.86
C THR A 284 14.13 -16.55 -39.55
N THR A 285 14.43 -15.64 -40.48
CA THR A 285 14.13 -14.21 -40.34
C THR A 285 12.62 -13.97 -40.33
N ARG A 286 11.85 -14.62 -41.21
CA ARG A 286 10.38 -14.47 -41.29
C ARG A 286 9.67 -14.99 -40.05
N VAL A 287 10.07 -16.14 -39.51
CA VAL A 287 9.49 -16.69 -38.25
C VAL A 287 9.70 -15.72 -37.10
N ASN A 288 10.94 -15.25 -36.90
CA ASN A 288 11.27 -14.38 -35.78
C ASN A 288 10.71 -12.96 -35.94
N LEU A 289 10.64 -12.44 -37.17
CA LEU A 289 9.95 -11.19 -37.45
C LEU A 289 8.44 -11.31 -37.20
N GLY A 290 7.83 -12.43 -37.57
CA GLY A 290 6.43 -12.72 -37.28
C GLY A 290 6.16 -12.76 -35.77
N ASP A 291 6.99 -13.45 -35.00
CA ASP A 291 6.93 -13.47 -33.53
C ASP A 291 7.06 -12.06 -32.92
N ALA A 292 8.01 -11.25 -33.40
CA ALA A 292 8.15 -9.86 -32.96
C ALA A 292 6.89 -9.03 -33.26
N CYS A 293 6.24 -9.24 -34.42
CA CYS A 293 4.98 -8.58 -34.75
C CYS A 293 3.82 -9.01 -33.84
N ILE A 294 3.72 -10.30 -33.48
CA ILE A 294 2.73 -10.80 -32.51
C ILE A 294 2.92 -10.10 -31.16
N LYS A 295 4.16 -10.07 -30.65
CA LYS A 295 4.49 -9.39 -29.38
C LYS A 295 4.22 -7.88 -29.39
N LEU A 296 4.13 -7.27 -30.56
CA LEU A 296 3.77 -5.86 -30.76
C LEU A 296 2.27 -5.66 -31.04
N HIS A 297 1.45 -6.70 -30.89
CA HIS A 297 0.02 -6.70 -31.21
C HIS A 297 -0.28 -6.28 -32.66
N ARG A 298 0.54 -6.78 -33.60
CA ARG A 298 0.39 -6.59 -35.05
C ARG A 298 0.22 -7.95 -35.76
N PRO A 299 -0.83 -8.72 -35.43
CA PRO A 299 -0.99 -10.07 -35.97
C PRO A 299 -1.23 -10.12 -37.49
N ASP A 300 -1.82 -9.09 -38.10
CA ASP A 300 -1.97 -9.00 -39.56
C ASP A 300 -0.63 -8.98 -40.28
N ASP A 301 0.33 -8.21 -39.75
CA ASP A 301 1.69 -8.15 -40.30
C ASP A 301 2.40 -9.49 -40.12
N ALA A 302 2.23 -10.13 -38.96
CA ALA A 302 2.79 -11.45 -38.68
C ALA A 302 2.30 -12.48 -39.72
N LEU A 303 0.99 -12.53 -39.98
CA LEU A 303 0.41 -13.43 -40.99
C LEU A 303 0.91 -13.12 -42.40
N ARG A 304 0.97 -11.85 -42.81
CA ARG A 304 1.46 -11.43 -44.12
C ARG A 304 2.92 -11.84 -44.36
N ILE A 305 3.75 -11.79 -43.32
CA ILE A 305 5.18 -12.13 -43.38
C ILE A 305 5.38 -13.64 -43.41
N MET A 306 4.61 -14.41 -42.62
CA MET A 306 4.80 -15.85 -42.47
C MET A 306 4.06 -16.70 -43.52
N ALA A 307 2.93 -16.25 -44.07
CA ALA A 307 2.15 -17.05 -45.02
C ALA A 307 2.94 -17.52 -46.26
N PRO A 308 3.76 -16.69 -46.93
CA PRO A 308 4.60 -17.15 -48.05
C PRO A 308 5.66 -18.17 -47.60
N ALA A 309 6.15 -18.05 -46.37
CA ALA A 309 7.14 -18.97 -45.80
C ALA A 309 6.53 -20.35 -45.53
N LEU A 310 5.31 -20.40 -44.99
CA LEU A 310 4.62 -21.67 -44.71
C LEU A 310 4.41 -22.48 -45.99
N ALA A 311 3.93 -21.83 -47.07
CA ALA A 311 3.71 -22.49 -48.35
C ALA A 311 5.01 -23.10 -48.95
N VAL A 312 6.15 -22.41 -48.79
CA VAL A 312 7.45 -22.92 -49.23
C VAL A 312 7.90 -24.09 -48.36
N ALA A 313 7.75 -23.99 -47.03
CA ALA A 313 8.13 -25.04 -46.10
C ALA A 313 7.31 -26.33 -46.35
N GLU A 314 6.00 -26.21 -46.58
CA GLU A 314 5.12 -27.34 -46.90
C GLU A 314 5.50 -27.98 -48.25
N LYS A 315 5.75 -27.17 -49.29
CA LYS A 315 6.18 -27.66 -50.60
C LYS A 315 7.49 -28.45 -50.52
N ASN A 316 8.38 -28.05 -49.61
CA ASN A 316 9.70 -28.66 -49.44
C ASN A 316 9.70 -29.82 -48.42
N ASP A 317 8.54 -30.20 -47.87
CA ASP A 317 8.40 -31.20 -46.80
C ASP A 317 9.27 -30.89 -45.56
N ASP A 318 9.47 -29.60 -45.27
CA ASP A 318 10.26 -29.14 -44.14
C ASP A 318 9.40 -29.10 -42.87
N GLN A 319 9.17 -30.27 -42.28
CA GLN A 319 8.31 -30.42 -41.11
C GLN A 319 8.78 -29.59 -39.91
N ARG A 320 10.09 -29.32 -39.78
CA ARG A 320 10.62 -28.47 -38.71
C ARG A 320 10.12 -27.05 -38.88
N ARG A 321 10.30 -26.44 -40.05
CA ARG A 321 9.86 -25.05 -40.29
C ARG A 321 8.34 -24.92 -40.30
N VAL A 322 7.62 -25.92 -40.83
CA VAL A 322 6.16 -25.95 -40.80
C VAL A 322 5.63 -25.84 -39.38
N ARG A 323 6.23 -26.52 -38.39
CA ARG A 323 5.82 -26.41 -36.97
C ARG A 323 5.88 -24.97 -36.46
N TYR A 324 7.05 -24.34 -36.52
CA TYR A 324 7.22 -22.97 -35.98
C TYR A 324 6.37 -21.94 -36.72
N LEU A 325 6.29 -22.01 -38.05
CA LEU A 325 5.45 -21.11 -38.84
C LEU A 325 3.97 -21.29 -38.51
N PHE A 326 3.51 -22.54 -38.44
CA PHE A 326 2.11 -22.84 -38.14
C PHE A 326 1.72 -22.42 -36.71
N HIS A 327 2.60 -22.65 -35.74
CA HIS A 327 2.41 -22.25 -34.35
C HIS A 327 2.23 -20.73 -34.21
N ASN A 328 3.19 -19.94 -34.69
CA ASN A 328 3.14 -18.48 -34.61
C ASN A 328 1.94 -17.92 -35.40
N MET A 329 1.63 -18.49 -36.56
CA MET A 329 0.43 -18.10 -37.32
C MET A 329 -0.87 -18.45 -36.59
N THR A 330 -0.91 -19.53 -35.80
CA THR A 330 -2.07 -19.89 -34.98
C THR A 330 -2.26 -18.87 -33.86
N ILE A 331 -1.19 -18.48 -33.18
CA ILE A 331 -1.21 -17.39 -32.17
C ILE A 331 -1.72 -16.08 -32.79
N ALA A 332 -1.20 -15.68 -33.95
CA ALA A 332 -1.65 -14.48 -34.63
C ALA A 332 -3.16 -14.51 -35.01
N ARG A 333 -3.69 -15.68 -35.42
CA ARG A 333 -5.12 -15.84 -35.69
C ARG A 333 -5.98 -15.78 -34.43
N ILE A 334 -5.47 -16.31 -33.31
CA ILE A 334 -6.12 -16.18 -31.99
C ILE A 334 -6.23 -14.69 -31.63
N GLU A 335 -5.14 -13.94 -31.73
CA GLU A 335 -5.12 -12.50 -31.40
C GLU A 335 -6.08 -11.66 -32.28
N LEU A 336 -6.26 -12.06 -33.55
CA LEU A 336 -7.25 -11.43 -34.45
C LEU A 336 -8.70 -11.79 -34.12
N GLY A 337 -8.95 -12.73 -33.21
CA GLY A 337 -10.30 -13.19 -32.88
C GLY A 337 -10.98 -13.94 -34.03
N LEU A 338 -10.22 -14.61 -34.91
CA LEU A 338 -10.76 -15.39 -36.02
C LEU A 338 -11.37 -16.70 -35.48
N THR A 339 -12.65 -16.69 -35.10
CA THR A 339 -13.27 -17.78 -34.31
C THR A 339 -13.64 -19.04 -35.07
N GLU A 340 -13.91 -18.98 -36.38
CA GLU A 340 -14.48 -20.12 -37.12
C GLU A 340 -13.47 -21.25 -37.41
N ASP A 341 -12.15 -21.01 -37.31
CA ASP A 341 -11.11 -22.00 -37.64
C ASP A 341 -10.07 -22.24 -36.52
N VAL A 342 -10.00 -21.38 -35.49
CA VAL A 342 -8.90 -21.39 -34.51
C VAL A 342 -8.83 -22.66 -33.66
N LYS A 343 -9.97 -23.27 -33.27
CA LYS A 343 -9.96 -24.53 -32.50
C LYS A 343 -9.32 -25.67 -33.29
N LEU A 344 -9.57 -25.73 -34.59
CA LEU A 344 -9.01 -26.74 -35.46
C LEU A 344 -7.51 -26.49 -35.70
N ASP A 345 -7.11 -25.23 -35.85
CA ASP A 345 -5.71 -24.84 -35.98
C ASP A 345 -4.91 -25.17 -34.70
N ILE A 346 -5.43 -24.86 -33.51
CA ILE A 346 -4.83 -25.27 -32.21
C ILE A 346 -4.64 -26.78 -32.16
N HIS A 347 -5.67 -27.56 -32.53
CA HIS A 347 -5.55 -29.02 -32.54
C HIS A 347 -4.47 -29.52 -33.51
N ARG A 348 -4.45 -28.99 -34.73
CA ARG A 348 -3.44 -29.35 -35.75
C ARG A 348 -2.03 -29.01 -35.28
N ASP A 349 -1.85 -27.86 -34.66
CA ASP A 349 -0.58 -27.40 -34.13
C ASP A 349 -0.06 -28.36 -33.05
N LEU A 350 -0.88 -28.66 -32.04
CA LEU A 350 -0.53 -29.60 -30.97
C LEU A 350 -0.25 -31.02 -31.48
N VAL A 351 -0.94 -31.47 -32.53
CA VAL A 351 -0.65 -32.76 -33.20
C VAL A 351 0.72 -32.73 -33.85
N ARG A 352 1.11 -31.64 -34.52
CA ARG A 352 2.45 -31.53 -35.14
C ARG A 352 3.55 -31.56 -34.08
N TRP A 353 3.35 -30.91 -32.93
CA TRP A 353 4.28 -31.01 -31.81
C TRP A 353 4.31 -32.41 -31.20
N ALA A 354 3.16 -33.08 -31.06
CA ALA A 354 3.10 -34.46 -30.56
C ALA A 354 3.86 -35.46 -31.44
N GLN A 355 3.86 -35.27 -32.76
CA GLN A 355 4.60 -36.12 -33.71
C GLN A 355 6.11 -36.06 -33.55
N THR A 356 6.65 -35.06 -32.86
CA THR A 356 8.10 -34.96 -32.59
C THR A 356 8.56 -35.98 -31.56
N GLY A 357 7.68 -36.47 -30.67
CA GLY A 357 8.10 -37.27 -29.52
C GLY A 357 8.89 -36.48 -28.47
N ALA A 358 8.93 -35.14 -28.56
CA ALA A 358 9.65 -34.25 -27.65
C ALA A 358 8.65 -33.58 -26.68
N PRO A 359 8.52 -34.06 -25.42
CA PRO A 359 7.46 -33.62 -24.52
C PRO A 359 7.63 -32.16 -24.06
N LYS A 360 8.86 -31.67 -23.94
CA LYS A 360 9.16 -30.30 -23.48
C LYS A 360 8.71 -29.26 -24.50
N GLU A 361 9.07 -29.45 -25.77
CA GLU A 361 8.70 -28.55 -26.86
C GLU A 361 7.17 -28.53 -27.06
N ARG A 362 6.51 -29.68 -26.87
CA ARG A 362 5.05 -29.77 -26.87
C ARG A 362 4.42 -29.00 -25.69
N LEU A 363 5.03 -29.05 -24.52
CA LEU A 363 4.59 -28.31 -23.33
C LEU A 363 4.67 -26.79 -23.55
N GLU A 364 5.76 -26.32 -24.13
CA GLU A 364 5.96 -24.91 -24.49
C GLU A 364 4.85 -24.43 -25.44
N ALA A 365 4.50 -25.23 -26.46
CA ALA A 365 3.40 -24.92 -27.37
C ALA A 365 2.03 -24.80 -26.67
N PHE A 366 1.74 -25.64 -25.67
CA PHE A 366 0.52 -25.51 -24.86
C PHE A 366 0.47 -24.17 -24.11
N GLN A 367 1.60 -23.76 -23.54
CA GLN A 367 1.70 -22.54 -22.74
C GLN A 367 1.50 -21.28 -23.59
N GLU A 368 2.14 -21.22 -24.76
CA GLU A 368 2.02 -20.07 -25.67
C GLU A 368 0.59 -19.93 -26.23
N LEU A 369 -0.04 -21.03 -26.64
CA LEU A 369 -1.43 -21.01 -27.11
C LEU A 369 -2.42 -20.65 -26.00
N SER A 370 -2.20 -21.13 -24.77
CA SER A 370 -3.03 -20.76 -23.60
C SER A 370 -2.90 -19.27 -23.27
N ALA A 371 -1.68 -18.73 -23.32
CA ALA A 371 -1.43 -17.30 -23.14
C ALA A 371 -2.13 -16.46 -24.23
N ALA A 372 -2.05 -16.90 -25.49
CA ALA A 372 -2.73 -16.24 -26.61
C ALA A 372 -4.25 -16.20 -26.40
N LEU A 373 -4.88 -17.31 -26.01
CA LEU A 373 -6.33 -17.37 -25.74
C LEU A 373 -6.73 -16.45 -24.58
N ASN A 374 -5.93 -16.39 -23.51
CA ASN A 374 -6.17 -15.48 -22.39
C ASN A 374 -6.10 -14.01 -22.82
N SER A 375 -5.18 -13.66 -23.73
CA SER A 375 -5.02 -12.27 -24.20
C SER A 375 -6.26 -11.71 -24.90
N VAL A 376 -7.07 -12.57 -25.52
CA VAL A 376 -8.33 -12.22 -26.20
C VAL A 376 -9.58 -12.57 -25.38
N GLY A 377 -9.42 -12.88 -24.09
CA GLY A 377 -10.53 -13.16 -23.17
C GLY A 377 -11.19 -14.54 -23.35
N GLN A 378 -10.59 -15.47 -24.10
CA GLN A 378 -11.09 -16.84 -24.26
C GLN A 378 -10.60 -17.76 -23.13
N HIS A 379 -10.98 -17.44 -21.89
CA HIS A 379 -10.51 -18.13 -20.68
C HIS A 379 -10.87 -19.63 -20.63
N ASP A 380 -12.05 -20.01 -21.14
CA ASP A 380 -12.47 -21.42 -21.15
C ASP A 380 -11.55 -22.28 -22.03
N GLY A 381 -11.15 -21.76 -23.20
CA GLY A 381 -10.21 -22.43 -24.09
C GLY A 381 -8.81 -22.50 -23.48
N ALA A 382 -8.37 -21.42 -22.83
CA ALA A 382 -7.08 -21.38 -22.14
C ALA A 382 -7.02 -22.39 -20.98
N LEU A 383 -8.11 -22.53 -20.22
CA LEU A 383 -8.24 -23.49 -19.12
C LEU A 383 -8.25 -24.94 -19.62
N GLU A 384 -8.88 -25.21 -20.77
CA GLU A 384 -8.85 -26.53 -21.40
C GLU A 384 -7.43 -26.92 -21.84
N LEU A 385 -6.70 -26.01 -22.48
CA LEU A 385 -5.29 -26.24 -22.82
C LEU A 385 -4.43 -26.46 -21.57
N PHE A 386 -4.67 -25.70 -20.50
CA PHE A 386 -3.97 -25.88 -19.24
C PHE A 386 -4.25 -27.26 -18.60
N ARG A 387 -5.48 -27.78 -18.68
CA ARG A 387 -5.78 -29.14 -18.20
C ARG A 387 -5.02 -30.20 -18.99
N GLN A 388 -5.01 -30.10 -20.31
CA GLN A 388 -4.28 -31.01 -21.19
C GLN A 388 -2.76 -30.93 -20.95
N GLU A 389 -2.24 -29.74 -20.67
CA GLU A 389 -0.85 -29.52 -20.24
C GLU A 389 -0.53 -30.30 -18.96
N GLN A 390 -1.39 -30.20 -17.94
CA GLN A 390 -1.22 -30.92 -16.68
C GLN A 390 -1.24 -32.44 -16.91
N GLU A 391 -2.20 -32.96 -17.68
CA GLU A 391 -2.27 -34.39 -18.00
C GLU A 391 -0.99 -34.92 -18.68
N LEU A 392 -0.41 -34.13 -19.59
CA LEU A 392 0.85 -34.47 -20.25
C LEU A 392 2.03 -34.53 -19.25
N LEU A 393 2.11 -33.55 -18.33
CA LEU A 393 3.12 -33.52 -17.27
C LEU A 393 3.00 -34.76 -16.36
N PHE A 394 1.78 -35.09 -15.92
CA PHE A 394 1.53 -36.31 -15.13
C PHE A 394 1.95 -37.58 -15.87
N ALA A 395 1.62 -37.69 -17.17
CA ALA A 395 1.97 -38.86 -17.98
C ALA A 395 3.49 -38.99 -18.24
N SER A 396 4.23 -37.88 -18.23
CA SER A 396 5.69 -37.86 -18.46
C SER A 396 6.53 -38.32 -17.27
N GLY A 397 5.93 -38.46 -16.08
CA GLY A 397 6.66 -38.81 -14.85
C GLY A 397 7.52 -37.67 -14.30
N GLU A 398 7.40 -36.45 -14.83
CA GLU A 398 8.04 -35.22 -14.31
C GLU A 398 7.31 -34.70 -13.06
N GLU A 399 7.08 -35.56 -12.06
CA GLU A 399 6.46 -35.18 -10.78
C GLU A 399 7.24 -34.09 -10.05
N HIS A 400 8.56 -34.05 -10.23
CA HIS A 400 9.44 -33.09 -9.56
C HIS A 400 9.22 -31.66 -10.05
N ASP A 401 9.09 -31.45 -11.37
CA ASP A 401 8.89 -30.12 -11.96
C ASP A 401 7.48 -29.60 -11.64
N MET A 402 6.48 -30.50 -11.65
CA MET A 402 5.12 -30.20 -11.22
C MET A 402 5.05 -29.82 -9.74
N PHE A 403 5.74 -30.56 -8.85
CA PHE A 403 5.77 -30.26 -7.41
C PHE A 403 6.47 -28.92 -7.13
N VAL A 404 7.62 -28.68 -7.76
CA VAL A 404 8.36 -27.42 -7.64
C VAL A 404 7.49 -26.26 -8.14
N ARG A 405 6.81 -26.40 -9.28
CA ARG A 405 5.98 -25.33 -9.85
C ARG A 405 4.69 -25.10 -9.05
N GLN A 406 4.03 -26.15 -8.57
CA GLN A 406 2.92 -26.02 -7.60
C GLN A 406 3.38 -25.35 -6.30
N SER A 407 4.58 -25.67 -5.82
CA SER A 407 5.10 -25.07 -4.59
C SER A 407 5.38 -23.57 -4.74
N LEU A 408 5.91 -23.15 -5.90
CA LEU A 408 6.16 -21.74 -6.22
C LEU A 408 4.85 -20.95 -6.39
N LEU A 409 3.83 -21.53 -7.02
CA LEU A 409 2.51 -20.89 -7.14
C LEU A 409 1.84 -20.74 -5.77
N ARG A 410 1.88 -21.78 -4.91
CA ARG A 410 1.37 -21.73 -3.53
C ARG A 410 2.15 -20.76 -2.64
N GLU A 411 3.41 -20.46 -2.96
CA GLU A 411 4.21 -19.47 -2.27
C GLU A 411 3.79 -18.05 -2.67
N ARG A 412 3.57 -17.80 -3.98
CA ARG A 412 3.00 -16.53 -4.47
C ARG A 412 1.60 -16.26 -3.94
N GLU A 413 0.71 -17.26 -3.98
CA GLU A 413 -0.65 -17.12 -3.43
C GLU A 413 -0.64 -16.80 -1.94
N ARG A 414 0.28 -17.40 -1.17
CA ARG A 414 0.45 -17.09 0.28
C ARG A 414 0.93 -15.68 0.52
N ASP A 415 1.88 -15.19 -0.28
CA ASP A 415 2.38 -13.83 -0.12
C ASP A 415 1.30 -12.80 -0.43
N GLU A 416 0.50 -13.01 -1.48
CA GLU A 416 -0.62 -12.14 -1.83
C GLU A 416 -1.71 -12.12 -0.73
N HIS A 417 -2.05 -13.28 -0.18
CA HIS A 417 -2.97 -13.38 0.97
C HIS A 417 -2.40 -12.72 2.24
N ARG A 418 -1.09 -12.85 2.48
CA ARG A 418 -0.42 -12.26 3.66
C ARG A 418 -0.45 -10.74 3.61
N HIS A 419 -0.21 -10.13 2.45
CA HIS A 419 -0.31 -8.68 2.29
C HIS A 419 -1.73 -8.16 2.50
N THR A 420 -2.73 -8.90 1.98
CA THR A 420 -4.14 -8.55 2.16
C THR A 420 -4.56 -8.63 3.63
N LEU A 421 -4.17 -9.69 4.35
CA LEU A 421 -4.47 -9.86 5.78
C LEU A 421 -3.81 -8.78 6.64
N LEU A 422 -2.54 -8.44 6.38
CA LEU A 422 -1.84 -7.37 7.07
C LEU A 422 -2.52 -6.01 6.84
N GLY A 423 -3.03 -5.77 5.62
CA GLY A 423 -3.83 -4.59 5.31
C GLY A 423 -5.10 -4.50 6.17
N TRP A 424 -5.85 -5.60 6.29
CA TRP A 424 -7.05 -5.65 7.15
C TRP A 424 -6.76 -5.47 8.64
N ILE A 425 -5.66 -6.02 9.15
CA ILE A 425 -5.23 -5.83 10.54
C ILE A 425 -4.87 -4.36 10.79
N ALA A 426 -4.11 -3.74 9.89
CA ALA A 426 -3.73 -2.32 10.01
C ALA A 426 -4.96 -1.40 9.98
N ALA A 427 -5.90 -1.64 9.06
CA ALA A 427 -7.15 -0.87 8.97
C ALA A 427 -8.00 -1.00 10.24
N SER A 428 -8.11 -2.21 10.78
CA SER A 428 -8.85 -2.47 12.03
C SER A 428 -8.19 -1.79 13.23
N GLY A 429 -6.86 -1.83 13.32
CA GLY A 429 -6.09 -1.13 14.35
C GLY A 429 -6.26 0.39 14.30
N ALA A 430 -6.21 0.98 13.09
CA ALA A 430 -6.44 2.40 12.90
C ALA A 430 -7.87 2.83 13.31
N GLY A 431 -8.87 2.01 12.98
CA GLY A 431 -10.26 2.25 13.38
C GLY A 431 -10.45 2.25 14.90
N LEU A 432 -9.85 1.29 15.61
CA LEU A 432 -9.91 1.23 17.08
C LEU A 432 -9.23 2.44 17.74
N LEU A 433 -8.08 2.87 17.22
CA LEU A 433 -7.37 4.05 17.72
C LEU A 433 -8.18 5.34 17.51
N ALA A 434 -8.83 5.49 16.35
CA ALA A 434 -9.69 6.64 16.07
C ALA A 434 -10.90 6.68 17.01
N ALA A 435 -11.56 5.53 17.24
CA ALA A 435 -12.68 5.43 18.17
C ALA A 435 -12.27 5.78 19.62
N ALA A 436 -11.10 5.30 20.06
CA ALA A 436 -10.56 5.63 21.38
C ALA A 436 -10.24 7.13 21.52
N ALA A 437 -9.65 7.75 20.49
CA ALA A 437 -9.37 9.18 20.47
C ALA A 437 -10.64 10.03 20.53
N ILE A 438 -11.68 9.66 19.76
CA ILE A 438 -13.00 10.32 19.78
C ILE A 438 -13.62 10.21 21.18
N GLY A 439 -13.61 9.03 21.80
CA GLY A 439 -14.10 8.82 23.16
C GLY A 439 -13.37 9.69 24.19
N LEU A 440 -12.04 9.79 24.09
CA LEU A 440 -11.24 10.64 24.98
C LEU A 440 -11.55 12.13 24.81
N LEU A 441 -11.76 12.60 23.58
CA LEU A 441 -12.13 13.99 23.32
C LEU A 441 -13.54 14.32 23.85
N ALA A 442 -14.50 13.41 23.66
CA ALA A 442 -15.86 13.57 24.16
C ALA A 442 -15.91 13.66 25.70
N THR A 443 -15.19 12.77 26.40
CA THR A 443 -15.13 12.79 27.87
C THR A 443 -14.48 14.07 28.41
N ARG A 444 -13.41 14.57 27.77
CA ARG A 444 -12.80 15.87 28.13
C ARG A 444 -13.76 17.04 27.93
N ARG A 445 -14.52 17.06 26.83
CA ARG A 445 -15.51 18.11 26.55
C ARG A 445 -16.64 18.10 27.57
N HIS A 446 -17.13 16.92 27.93
CA HIS A 446 -18.18 16.78 28.94
C HIS A 446 -17.73 17.32 30.31
N ARG A 447 -16.52 16.97 30.77
CA ARG A 447 -15.97 17.49 32.03
C ARG A 447 -15.84 19.01 32.05
N ARG A 448 -15.40 19.63 30.95
CA ARG A 448 -15.29 21.10 30.84
C ARG A 448 -16.65 21.79 30.94
N LEU A 449 -17.65 21.27 30.24
CA LEU A 449 -19.02 21.80 30.30
C LEU A 449 -19.60 21.72 31.71
N SER A 450 -19.43 20.58 32.39
CA SER A 450 -19.90 20.42 33.77
C SER A 450 -19.23 21.41 34.73
N SER A 451 -17.91 21.56 34.67
CA SER A 451 -17.19 22.51 35.53
C SER A 451 -17.57 23.98 35.30
N SER A 452 -17.85 24.35 34.04
CA SER A 452 -18.27 25.72 33.71
C SER A 452 -19.70 26.01 34.17
N ASN A 453 -20.59 25.02 34.13
CA ASN A 453 -21.96 25.15 34.62
C ASN A 453 -22.00 25.31 36.15
N GLU A 454 -21.12 24.61 36.86
CA GLU A 454 -21.04 24.70 38.32
C GLU A 454 -20.49 26.06 38.79
N ALA A 455 -19.47 26.58 38.10
CA ALA A 455 -18.95 27.93 38.33
C ALA A 455 -19.99 29.04 38.08
N LEU A 456 -20.80 28.93 37.03
CA LEU A 456 -21.88 29.89 36.75
C LEU A 456 -23.00 29.86 37.81
N ARG A 457 -23.30 28.67 38.38
CA ARG A 457 -24.34 28.52 39.42
C ARG A 457 -23.93 29.07 40.79
N HIS A 458 -22.63 29.10 41.11
CA HIS A 458 -22.14 29.72 42.35
C HIS A 458 -22.19 31.26 42.33
N HIS A 459 -22.09 31.90 41.16
CA HIS A 459 -22.17 33.35 41.05
C HIS A 459 -23.61 33.91 41.16
N ALA A 460 -24.64 33.07 41.17
CA ALA A 460 -26.05 33.47 41.19
C ALA A 460 -26.70 33.51 42.59
N GLU A 461 -25.96 33.30 43.67
CA GLU A 461 -26.54 33.17 45.05
C GLU A 461 -26.66 34.45 45.86
N ARG A 462 -26.03 35.53 45.39
CA ARG A 462 -25.97 36.80 46.10
C ARG A 462 -26.68 37.89 45.31
N ASP A 463 -27.35 38.77 46.01
CA ASP A 463 -27.91 39.97 45.43
C ASP A 463 -26.77 40.92 44.98
N PRO A 464 -26.74 41.38 43.72
CA PRO A 464 -25.63 42.17 43.20
C PRO A 464 -25.53 43.56 43.86
N LEU A 465 -26.64 44.13 44.34
CA LEU A 465 -26.65 45.45 44.98
C LEU A 465 -26.18 45.39 46.44
N THR A 466 -26.80 44.53 47.24
CA THR A 466 -26.59 44.49 48.69
C THR A 466 -25.51 43.49 49.12
N ARG A 467 -25.07 42.61 48.21
CA ARG A 467 -24.15 41.48 48.46
C ARG A 467 -24.66 40.45 49.48
N LEU A 468 -25.88 40.61 50.00
CA LEU A 468 -26.58 39.61 50.80
C LEU A 468 -26.83 38.33 49.99
N LEU A 469 -27.21 37.25 50.67
CA LEU A 469 -27.83 36.14 49.96
C LEU A 469 -29.11 36.63 49.27
N ASN A 470 -29.36 36.16 48.06
CA ASN A 470 -30.69 36.30 47.47
C ASN A 470 -31.58 35.12 47.90
N ARG A 471 -32.86 35.20 47.55
CA ARG A 471 -33.85 34.15 47.84
C ARG A 471 -33.40 32.76 47.40
N GLU A 472 -32.80 32.61 46.22
CA GLU A 472 -32.34 31.32 45.69
C GLU A 472 -31.16 30.76 46.49
N GLY A 473 -30.16 31.59 46.80
CA GLY A 473 -29.00 31.21 47.62
C GLY A 473 -29.40 30.79 49.03
N PHE A 474 -30.37 31.48 49.63
CA PHE A 474 -30.87 31.10 50.95
C PHE A 474 -31.66 29.78 50.94
N LEU A 475 -32.58 29.59 50.00
CA LEU A 475 -33.33 28.32 49.86
C LEU A 475 -32.40 27.13 49.65
N ARG A 476 -31.30 27.32 48.91
CA ARG A 476 -30.27 26.29 48.75
C ARG A 476 -29.59 25.94 50.06
N ARG A 477 -29.17 26.93 50.86
CA ARG A 477 -28.57 26.67 52.18
C ARG A 477 -29.53 25.92 53.11
N LEU A 478 -30.82 26.25 53.08
CA LEU A 478 -31.83 25.51 53.84
C LEU A 478 -31.99 24.06 53.34
N HIS A 479 -31.92 23.84 52.03
CA HIS A 479 -31.95 22.50 51.44
C HIS A 479 -30.74 21.67 51.88
N GLU A 480 -29.53 22.22 51.77
CA GLU A 480 -28.27 21.58 52.18
C GLU A 480 -28.25 21.27 53.68
N ALA A 481 -28.80 22.17 54.51
CA ALA A 481 -28.94 21.96 55.95
C ALA A 481 -30.13 21.06 56.35
N SER A 482 -30.92 20.57 55.38
CA SER A 482 -32.15 19.79 55.61
C SER A 482 -33.20 20.48 56.50
N LEU A 483 -33.28 21.82 56.43
CA LEU A 483 -34.19 22.66 57.25
C LEU A 483 -35.49 23.06 56.53
N LEU A 484 -35.72 22.58 55.29
CA LEU A 484 -36.93 22.93 54.52
C LEU A 484 -38.21 22.32 55.12
N GLU A 485 -38.15 21.06 55.55
CA GLU A 485 -39.31 20.32 56.08
C GLU A 485 -39.54 20.58 57.58
N SER A 486 -38.51 20.99 58.31
CA SER A 486 -38.54 21.24 59.75
C SER A 486 -37.61 22.41 60.07
N PHE A 487 -38.15 23.63 60.04
CA PHE A 487 -37.36 24.81 60.37
C PHE A 487 -37.23 24.97 61.89
N ALA A 488 -36.00 25.09 62.37
CA ALA A 488 -35.69 25.41 63.77
C ALA A 488 -34.79 26.64 63.80
N GLY A 489 -35.26 27.72 64.42
CA GLY A 489 -34.57 29.01 64.41
C GLY A 489 -35.51 30.18 64.60
N THR A 490 -34.96 31.40 64.61
CA THR A 490 -35.75 32.63 64.60
C THR A 490 -35.74 33.22 63.19
N LEU A 491 -36.93 33.52 62.66
CA LEU A 491 -37.09 34.28 61.42
C LEU A 491 -37.56 35.69 61.76
N VAL A 492 -36.94 36.68 61.14
CA VAL A 492 -37.31 38.10 61.22
C VAL A 492 -37.50 38.60 59.79
N MET A 493 -38.75 38.82 59.41
CA MET A 493 -39.11 39.46 58.14
C MET A 493 -39.22 40.97 58.35
N ILE A 494 -38.56 41.73 57.49
CA ILE A 494 -38.40 43.18 57.60
C ILE A 494 -38.79 43.79 56.26
N ASP A 495 -39.67 44.78 56.29
CA ASP A 495 -40.00 45.59 55.12
C ASP A 495 -39.83 47.08 55.43
N LEU A 496 -39.18 47.79 54.52
CA LEU A 496 -38.89 49.21 54.66
C LEU A 496 -40.13 50.07 54.42
N ASP A 497 -40.56 50.78 55.45
CA ASP A 497 -41.78 51.59 55.39
C ASP A 497 -41.66 52.71 54.36
N HIS A 498 -42.66 52.83 53.49
CA HIS A 498 -42.74 53.87 52.46
C HIS A 498 -41.54 53.91 51.50
N PHE A 499 -40.85 52.79 51.28
CA PHE A 499 -39.69 52.73 50.38
C PHE A 499 -40.01 53.21 48.96
N LYS A 500 -41.16 52.84 48.41
CA LYS A 500 -41.64 53.38 47.12
C LYS A 500 -41.66 54.91 47.08
N ARG A 501 -42.04 55.58 48.18
CA ARG A 501 -42.03 57.05 48.26
C ARG A 501 -40.61 57.62 48.17
N ILE A 502 -39.61 56.92 48.72
CA ILE A 502 -38.19 57.31 48.59
C ILE A 502 -37.79 57.25 47.11
N ASN A 503 -38.09 56.15 46.44
CA ASN A 503 -37.82 56.00 45.00
C ASN A 503 -38.54 57.07 44.16
N ASP A 504 -39.82 57.30 44.42
CA ASP A 504 -40.64 58.23 43.64
C ASP A 504 -40.24 59.71 43.89
N THR A 505 -39.70 60.04 45.07
CA THR A 505 -39.38 61.43 45.46
C THR A 505 -37.92 61.81 45.22
N ILE A 506 -36.98 60.89 45.45
CA ILE A 506 -35.53 61.16 45.42
C ILE A 506 -34.86 60.42 44.26
N GLY A 507 -35.47 59.34 43.76
CA GLY A 507 -34.98 58.54 42.65
C GLY A 507 -34.46 57.17 43.09
N HIS A 508 -34.38 56.25 42.14
CA HIS A 508 -33.97 54.86 42.38
C HIS A 508 -32.56 54.73 42.97
N ALA A 509 -31.62 55.61 42.61
CA ALA A 509 -30.27 55.59 43.18
C ALA A 509 -30.27 55.84 44.71
N ALA A 510 -31.19 56.66 45.20
CA ALA A 510 -31.36 56.89 46.63
C ALA A 510 -31.98 55.67 47.32
N GLY A 511 -32.93 55.00 46.67
CA GLY A 511 -33.47 53.72 47.14
C GLY A 511 -32.42 52.63 47.19
N ASP A 512 -31.57 52.52 46.17
CA ASP A 512 -30.47 51.57 46.12
C ASP A 512 -29.46 51.80 47.26
N ALA A 513 -29.11 53.06 47.53
CA ALA A 513 -28.27 53.44 48.66
C ALA A 513 -28.91 53.08 50.01
N VAL A 514 -30.23 53.30 50.15
CA VAL A 514 -31.00 52.88 51.34
C VAL A 514 -30.94 51.36 51.53
N LEU A 515 -31.13 50.57 50.46
CA LEU A 515 -31.08 49.11 50.54
C LEU A 515 -29.68 48.59 50.90
N ALA A 516 -28.63 49.16 50.32
CA ALA A 516 -27.24 48.79 50.63
C ALA A 516 -26.88 49.11 52.08
N GLU A 517 -27.25 50.31 52.57
CA GLU A 517 -26.99 50.73 53.94
C GLU A 517 -27.80 49.91 54.95
N VAL A 518 -29.08 49.63 54.67
CA VAL A 518 -29.92 48.74 55.49
C VAL A 518 -29.31 47.34 55.56
N ALA A 519 -28.87 46.79 54.42
CA ALA A 519 -28.21 45.48 54.39
C ALA A 519 -26.95 45.44 55.27
N GLN A 520 -26.12 46.49 55.21
CA GLN A 520 -24.92 46.62 56.04
C GLN A 520 -25.27 46.70 57.54
N ARG A 521 -26.29 47.49 57.90
CA ARG A 521 -26.78 47.61 59.28
C ARG A 521 -27.33 46.29 59.82
N LEU A 522 -28.08 45.56 59.01
CA LEU A 522 -28.61 44.25 59.39
C LEU A 522 -27.50 43.22 59.56
N GLN A 523 -26.50 43.19 58.66
CA GLN A 523 -25.32 42.33 58.81
C GLN A 523 -24.54 42.63 60.09
N ALA A 524 -24.41 43.89 60.49
CA ALA A 524 -23.74 44.26 61.73
C ALA A 524 -24.51 43.79 62.98
N CYS A 525 -25.84 43.68 62.91
CA CYS A 525 -26.68 43.29 64.05
C CYS A 525 -26.63 41.79 64.39
N VAL A 526 -26.13 40.96 63.48
CA VAL A 526 -26.17 39.50 63.55
C VAL A 526 -24.76 38.91 63.58
N ARG A 527 -24.64 37.63 63.92
CA ARG A 527 -23.35 36.93 63.94
C ARG A 527 -22.96 36.42 62.55
N ASP A 528 -21.71 35.97 62.39
CA ASP A 528 -21.22 35.49 61.09
C ASP A 528 -21.94 34.19 60.64
N GLU A 529 -22.48 33.41 61.59
CA GLU A 529 -23.31 32.22 61.33
C GLU A 529 -24.78 32.52 60.97
N ASP A 530 -25.27 33.72 61.26
CA ASP A 530 -26.63 34.15 60.97
C ASP A 530 -26.78 34.59 59.52
N LEU A 531 -27.96 34.39 58.94
CA LEU A 531 -28.19 34.64 57.52
C LEU A 531 -29.04 35.89 57.33
N VAL A 532 -28.48 36.90 56.67
CA VAL A 532 -29.20 38.07 56.16
C VAL A 532 -29.41 37.90 54.66
N VAL A 533 -30.67 38.01 54.24
CA VAL A 533 -31.13 37.69 52.89
C VAL A 533 -31.92 38.87 52.35
N ARG A 534 -31.63 39.30 51.12
CA ARG A 534 -32.54 40.15 50.37
C ARG A 534 -33.64 39.25 49.80
N TRP A 535 -34.78 39.24 50.47
CA TRP A 535 -35.88 38.33 50.16
C TRP A 535 -36.72 38.81 48.96
N GLY A 536 -36.93 40.13 48.89
CA GLY A 536 -37.70 40.81 47.85
C GLY A 536 -37.07 42.15 47.44
N GLY A 537 -37.87 43.03 46.82
CA GLY A 537 -37.40 44.34 46.35
C GLY A 537 -36.84 45.21 47.49
N GLU A 538 -37.66 45.41 48.52
CA GLU A 538 -37.37 46.17 49.76
C GLU A 538 -37.50 45.32 51.03
N GLU A 539 -37.66 44.00 50.87
CA GLU A 539 -37.85 43.04 51.95
C GLU A 539 -36.53 42.34 52.30
N MET A 540 -36.21 42.34 53.60
CA MET A 540 -35.05 41.66 54.16
C MET A 540 -35.51 40.57 55.10
N LEU A 541 -34.88 39.40 55.01
CA LEU A 541 -35.09 38.28 55.92
C LEU A 541 -33.81 38.04 56.72
N VAL A 542 -33.96 37.96 58.04
CA VAL A 542 -32.90 37.49 58.93
C VAL A 542 -33.31 36.13 59.49
N ALA A 543 -32.44 35.14 59.34
CA ALA A 543 -32.62 33.80 59.87
C ALA A 543 -31.47 33.45 60.82
N VAL A 544 -31.82 33.12 62.07
CA VAL A 544 -30.89 32.86 63.17
C VAL A 544 -31.09 31.43 63.66
N ALA A 545 -30.00 30.68 63.82
CA ALA A 545 -30.05 29.31 64.35
C ALA A 545 -30.42 29.28 65.85
N THR A 546 -30.94 28.16 66.35
CA THR A 546 -31.41 28.02 67.74
C THR A 546 -30.28 28.03 68.79
N GLN A 547 -30.35 29.03 69.68
CA GLN A 547 -29.85 29.15 71.08
C GLN A 547 -28.36 28.81 71.42
N PRO A 548 -27.75 29.53 72.38
CA PRO A 548 -28.36 30.56 73.23
C PRO A 548 -28.41 31.94 72.54
N PHE A 549 -29.63 32.43 72.35
CA PHE A 549 -29.91 33.69 71.68
C PHE A 549 -31.25 34.25 72.19
N ASP A 550 -31.30 35.55 72.47
CA ASP A 550 -32.51 36.27 72.87
C ASP A 550 -33.13 37.00 71.66
N PRO A 551 -34.29 36.54 71.14
CA PRO A 551 -34.98 37.19 70.01
C PRO A 551 -35.35 38.65 70.27
N GLU A 552 -35.64 39.01 71.52
CA GLU A 552 -36.01 40.39 71.87
C GLU A 552 -34.80 41.33 71.84
N ALA A 553 -33.63 40.83 72.25
CA ALA A 553 -32.38 41.57 72.20
C ALA A 553 -31.97 41.85 70.74
N LEU A 554 -32.02 40.85 69.85
CA LEU A 554 -31.74 41.09 68.43
C LEU A 554 -32.73 42.03 67.80
N LEU A 555 -34.03 41.85 68.08
CA LEU A 555 -35.02 42.78 67.56
C LEU A 555 -34.69 44.21 68.01
N GLY A 556 -34.35 44.40 69.28
CA GLY A 556 -33.92 45.70 69.80
C GLY A 556 -32.74 46.28 69.04
N ARG A 557 -31.71 45.47 68.76
CA ARG A 557 -30.55 45.90 67.96
C ARG A 557 -30.93 46.26 66.53
N ILE A 558 -31.72 45.42 65.86
CA ILE A 558 -32.19 45.66 64.49
C ILE A 558 -33.00 46.96 64.43
N MET A 559 -34.00 47.12 65.30
CA MET A 559 -34.85 48.31 65.30
C MET A 559 -34.05 49.58 65.58
N HIS A 560 -33.11 49.53 66.52
CA HIS A 560 -32.21 50.64 66.80
C HIS A 560 -31.30 50.96 65.61
N ALA A 561 -30.63 49.96 65.03
CA ALA A 561 -29.73 50.17 63.90
C ALA A 561 -30.44 50.76 62.67
N LEU A 562 -31.71 50.39 62.43
CA LEU A 562 -32.51 50.94 61.35
C LEU A 562 -32.95 52.39 61.62
N ALA A 563 -33.37 52.72 62.85
CA ALA A 563 -33.99 54.00 63.17
C ALA A 563 -33.05 55.09 63.73
N ALA A 564 -31.96 54.71 64.39
CA ALA A 564 -31.14 55.65 65.17
C ALA A 564 -30.45 56.72 64.32
N THR A 565 -30.04 56.37 63.10
CA THR A 565 -29.31 57.26 62.19
C THR A 565 -29.95 57.28 60.80
N PRO A 566 -30.23 58.46 60.21
CA PRO A 566 -30.67 58.55 58.82
C PRO A 566 -29.64 57.94 57.85
N VAL A 567 -30.10 57.42 56.71
CA VAL A 567 -29.23 57.06 55.60
C VAL A 567 -28.82 58.34 54.87
N LEU A 568 -27.53 58.60 54.70
CA LEU A 568 -27.04 59.76 53.96
C LEU A 568 -26.94 59.44 52.46
N PHE A 569 -27.68 60.17 51.64
CA PHE A 569 -27.55 60.12 50.17
C PHE A 569 -27.37 61.54 49.64
N GLU A 570 -26.24 61.81 48.97
CA GLU A 570 -25.89 63.18 48.48
C GLU A 570 -26.02 64.26 49.56
N GLN A 571 -25.54 63.99 50.79
CA GLN A 571 -25.66 64.88 51.96
C GLN A 571 -27.10 65.14 52.45
N ARG A 572 -28.10 64.41 51.93
CA ARG A 572 -29.49 64.47 52.41
C ARG A 572 -29.77 63.30 53.36
N PRO A 573 -30.16 63.56 54.62
CA PRO A 573 -30.55 62.50 55.55
C PRO A 573 -31.92 61.93 55.17
N ILE A 574 -31.98 60.62 54.94
CA ILE A 574 -33.20 59.85 54.67
C ILE A 574 -33.51 59.02 55.91
N GLN A 575 -34.56 59.42 56.65
CA GLN A 575 -35.02 58.63 57.79
C GLN A 575 -35.72 57.37 57.30
N VAL A 576 -35.21 56.21 57.71
CA VAL A 576 -35.77 54.90 57.36
C VAL A 576 -36.45 54.33 58.60
N THR A 577 -37.63 53.73 58.40
CA THR A 577 -38.29 52.91 59.40
C THR A 577 -38.72 51.60 58.76
N ALA A 578 -39.04 50.61 59.58
CA ALA A 578 -39.46 49.31 59.07
C ALA A 578 -40.66 48.76 59.85
N SER A 579 -41.44 47.95 59.14
CA SER A 579 -42.41 47.04 59.71
C SER A 579 -41.77 45.66 59.82
N ILE A 580 -41.83 45.04 60.99
CA ILE A 580 -41.11 43.80 61.28
C ILE A 580 -42.08 42.73 61.80
N GLY A 581 -42.00 41.52 61.26
CA GLY A 581 -42.67 40.34 61.78
C GLY A 581 -41.65 39.28 62.13
N TYR A 582 -41.76 38.66 63.31
CA TYR A 582 -40.78 37.66 63.73
C TYR A 582 -41.36 36.59 64.65
N ALA A 583 -40.73 35.42 64.63
CA ALA A 583 -41.09 34.28 65.46
C ALA A 583 -39.88 33.35 65.63
N SER A 584 -39.85 32.66 66.78
CA SER A 584 -38.91 31.56 67.03
C SER A 584 -39.64 30.24 66.86
N PHE A 585 -39.03 29.32 66.11
CA PHE A 585 -39.58 28.00 65.80
C PHE A 585 -38.78 26.90 66.52
N PRO A 586 -39.45 25.91 67.13
CA PRO A 586 -40.91 25.81 67.28
C PRO A 586 -41.50 26.93 68.16
N LEU A 587 -42.77 27.29 67.94
CA LEU A 587 -43.46 28.34 68.71
C LEU A 587 -43.60 27.96 70.20
N GLU A 588 -43.78 28.95 71.08
CA GLU A 588 -43.79 28.71 72.54
C GLU A 588 -45.05 27.98 73.03
N THR A 589 -46.20 28.12 72.34
CA THR A 589 -47.46 27.48 72.74
C THR A 589 -48.41 27.30 71.54
N PRO A 590 -48.78 26.09 71.12
CA PRO A 590 -48.09 24.82 71.39
C PRO A 590 -46.71 24.78 70.69
N SER A 591 -45.79 23.96 71.23
CA SER A 591 -44.50 23.66 70.59
C SER A 591 -44.71 22.85 69.30
N ARG A 592 -44.96 23.55 68.19
CA ARG A 592 -45.23 22.97 66.87
C ARG A 592 -44.11 23.31 65.89
N VAL A 593 -43.66 22.28 65.17
CA VAL A 593 -42.68 22.38 64.08
C VAL A 593 -43.42 22.65 62.78
N PHE A 594 -42.91 23.59 62.00
CA PHE A 594 -43.45 23.97 60.70
C PHE A 594 -42.36 23.85 59.63
N PRO A 595 -42.71 23.43 58.39
CA PRO A 595 -41.82 23.62 57.24
C PRO A 595 -41.44 25.09 57.08
N PHE A 596 -40.29 25.36 56.46
CA PHE A 596 -39.77 26.72 56.30
C PHE A 596 -40.77 27.65 55.61
N GLY A 597 -41.41 27.19 54.52
CA GLY A 597 -42.38 28.01 53.79
C GLY A 597 -43.57 28.44 54.65
N GLN A 598 -43.99 27.59 55.59
CA GLN A 598 -45.08 27.88 56.52
C GLN A 598 -44.62 28.84 57.62
N SER A 599 -43.43 28.60 58.17
CA SER A 599 -42.78 29.46 59.16
C SER A 599 -42.60 30.89 58.63
N LEU A 600 -42.22 31.00 57.36
CA LEU A 600 -42.06 32.27 56.65
C LEU A 600 -43.39 33.01 56.48
N ALA A 601 -44.45 32.30 56.04
CA ALA A 601 -45.77 32.91 55.85
C ALA A 601 -46.36 33.45 57.17
N LEU A 602 -46.08 32.80 58.30
CA LEU A 602 -46.47 33.28 59.62
C LEU A 602 -45.80 34.61 59.97
N VAL A 603 -44.46 34.70 59.82
CA VAL A 603 -43.74 35.94 60.13
C VAL A 603 -44.06 37.06 59.14
N ASP A 604 -44.35 36.74 57.88
CA ASP A 604 -44.83 37.68 56.88
C ASP A 604 -46.21 38.26 57.27
N GLY A 605 -47.15 37.42 57.71
CA GLY A 605 -48.44 37.88 58.22
C GLY A 605 -48.31 38.79 59.46
N ALA A 606 -47.38 38.50 60.36
CA ALA A 606 -47.06 39.37 61.50
C ALA A 606 -46.49 40.73 61.05
N MET A 607 -45.61 40.73 60.05
CA MET A 607 -45.06 41.95 59.46
C MET A 607 -46.16 42.77 58.78
N PHE A 608 -47.06 42.11 58.06
CA PHE A 608 -48.21 42.77 57.43
C PHE A 608 -49.14 43.42 58.47
N HIS A 609 -49.38 42.75 59.61
CA HIS A 609 -50.10 43.35 60.73
C HIS A 609 -49.40 44.60 61.28
N ALA A 610 -48.06 44.59 61.38
CA ALA A 610 -47.27 45.77 61.75
C ALA A 610 -47.47 46.93 60.75
N LYS A 611 -47.48 46.63 59.45
CA LYS A 611 -47.74 47.63 58.40
C LYS A 611 -49.11 48.31 58.54
N ARG A 612 -50.14 47.55 58.93
CA ARG A 612 -51.52 48.06 59.04
C ARG A 612 -51.83 48.76 60.35
N THR A 613 -51.19 48.37 61.43
CA THR A 613 -51.36 48.98 62.77
C THR A 613 -50.52 50.25 62.97
N GLY A 614 -50.13 50.89 61.86
CA GLY A 614 -49.48 52.20 61.84
C GLY A 614 -47.98 52.18 61.57
N ARG A 615 -47.41 51.04 61.13
CA ARG A 615 -45.97 50.90 60.77
C ARG A 615 -45.03 51.19 61.94
N ARG A 616 -43.71 51.23 61.71
CA ARG A 616 -42.70 51.55 62.75
C ARG A 616 -42.87 50.66 63.98
N SER A 617 -43.10 49.37 63.75
CA SER A 617 -43.37 48.42 64.80
C SER A 617 -42.89 47.04 64.41
N ALA A 618 -42.65 46.24 65.43
CA ALA A 618 -42.36 44.82 65.32
C ALA A 618 -43.47 44.02 66.00
N VAL A 619 -43.92 42.96 65.35
CA VAL A 619 -44.93 42.03 65.88
C VAL A 619 -44.28 40.65 66.00
N ARG A 620 -44.19 40.16 67.23
CA ARG A 620 -43.74 38.80 67.54
C ARG A 620 -44.94 37.86 67.58
N LEU A 621 -44.86 36.74 66.89
CA LEU A 621 -45.78 35.62 67.13
C LEU A 621 -45.20 34.74 68.25
N LEU A 622 -45.97 34.56 69.33
CA LEU A 622 -45.59 33.71 70.46
C LEU A 622 -46.27 32.34 70.38
N GLY A 623 -47.51 32.30 69.88
CA GLY A 623 -48.27 31.06 69.86
C GLY A 623 -49.72 31.19 69.44
N PHE A 624 -50.36 30.03 69.37
CA PHE A 624 -51.71 29.77 68.90
C PHE A 624 -52.49 29.00 69.99
N PRO A 625 -53.82 29.13 70.07
CA PRO A 625 -54.68 28.26 70.87
C PRO A 625 -54.42 26.76 70.57
N GLU A 626 -54.53 25.91 71.59
CA GLU A 626 -54.27 24.45 71.45
C GLU A 626 -55.23 23.77 70.46
N ASP A 627 -56.42 24.33 70.25
CA ASP A 627 -57.53 23.72 69.50
C ASP A 627 -57.56 24.10 68.00
N LEU A 628 -56.49 24.68 67.46
CA LEU A 628 -56.47 25.18 66.07
C LEU A 628 -56.38 24.06 65.01
N PRO A 629 -57.04 24.22 63.85
CA PRO A 629 -56.98 23.25 62.76
C PRO A 629 -55.54 22.99 62.28
N ASN A 630 -55.28 21.76 61.83
CA ASN A 630 -53.99 21.39 61.26
C ASN A 630 -53.71 22.01 59.87
N ASP A 631 -54.71 22.62 59.25
CA ASP A 631 -54.61 23.25 57.94
C ASP A 631 -54.05 24.68 58.03
N LEU A 632 -52.84 24.84 57.49
CA LEU A 632 -52.13 26.11 57.43
C LEU A 632 -52.83 27.14 56.53
N ALA A 633 -53.53 26.72 55.47
CA ALA A 633 -54.20 27.65 54.56
C ALA A 633 -55.27 28.46 55.31
N GLY A 634 -56.08 27.80 56.12
CA GLY A 634 -57.04 28.46 57.01
C GLY A 634 -56.35 29.33 58.07
N LEU A 635 -55.22 28.88 58.61
CA LEU A 635 -54.49 29.61 59.65
C LEU A 635 -53.86 30.91 59.11
N LEU A 636 -53.42 30.95 57.85
CA LEU A 636 -52.88 32.15 57.18
C LEU A 636 -54.00 33.09 56.67
N ASP A 637 -55.08 32.56 56.10
CA ASP A 637 -56.24 33.33 55.60
C ASP A 637 -56.99 34.09 56.72
N HIS A 638 -56.82 33.63 57.96
CA HIS A 638 -57.41 34.23 59.14
C HIS A 638 -56.38 34.89 60.07
N LEU A 639 -55.07 34.70 59.87
CA LEU A 639 -54.01 35.15 60.79
C LEU A 639 -54.18 36.61 61.23
N GLU A 640 -54.40 37.53 60.28
CA GLU A 640 -54.62 38.94 60.60
C GLU A 640 -55.88 39.17 61.44
N ARG A 641 -57.00 38.54 61.06
CA ARG A 641 -58.28 38.63 61.80
C ARG A 641 -58.16 38.00 63.19
N ASP A 642 -57.37 36.95 63.32
CA ASP A 642 -57.18 36.21 64.57
C ASP A 642 -56.24 36.97 65.51
N ILE A 643 -55.26 37.70 64.98
CA ILE A 643 -54.48 38.70 65.75
C ILE A 643 -55.40 39.81 66.25
N GLU A 644 -56.25 40.40 65.39
CA GLU A 644 -57.19 41.48 65.77
C GLU A 644 -58.22 41.01 66.81
N ARG A 645 -58.65 39.75 66.75
CA ARG A 645 -59.58 39.13 67.71
C ARG A 645 -58.92 38.66 69.01
N GLY A 646 -57.60 38.81 69.14
CA GLY A 646 -56.83 38.36 70.32
C GLY A 646 -56.73 36.84 70.45
N LEU A 647 -56.99 36.09 69.38
CA LEU A 647 -56.87 34.63 69.34
C LEU A 647 -55.41 34.20 69.20
N VAL A 648 -54.57 34.99 68.53
CA VAL A 648 -53.13 34.72 68.41
C VAL A 648 -52.37 35.48 69.48
N ARG A 649 -51.48 34.80 70.22
CA ARG A 649 -50.65 35.46 71.22
C ARG A 649 -49.52 36.19 70.52
N ILE A 650 -49.57 37.52 70.57
CA ILE A 650 -48.55 38.39 69.98
C ILE A 650 -47.90 39.30 71.01
N ARG A 651 -46.71 39.79 70.67
CA ARG A 651 -46.06 40.91 71.37
C ARG A 651 -45.74 41.99 70.36
N THR A 652 -46.16 43.22 70.63
CA THR A 652 -45.88 44.38 69.76
C THR A 652 -44.86 45.30 70.43
N ARG A 653 -43.85 45.74 69.66
CA ARG A 653 -42.87 46.74 70.07
C ARG A 653 -42.86 47.88 69.06
N ARG A 654 -42.94 49.14 69.52
CA ARG A 654 -42.81 50.32 68.65
C ARG A 654 -41.33 50.64 68.43
N MET A 655 -41.03 51.17 67.24
CA MET A 655 -39.72 51.66 66.87
C MET A 655 -39.59 53.12 67.32
N ASP A 656 -38.63 53.38 68.21
CA ASP A 656 -38.29 54.73 68.62
C ASP A 656 -37.54 55.42 67.47
N VAL A 657 -38.14 56.49 66.95
CA VAL A 657 -37.54 57.32 65.89
C VAL A 657 -37.16 58.64 66.54
N PRO A 658 -35.87 59.05 66.54
CA PRO A 658 -35.49 60.35 67.06
C PRO A 658 -36.20 61.47 66.27
N ASP A 659 -36.65 62.52 66.96
CA ASP A 659 -37.27 63.68 66.33
C ASP A 659 -36.32 64.30 65.30
N ALA A 660 -36.86 64.65 64.12
CA ALA A 660 -36.05 65.24 63.06
C ALA A 660 -35.38 66.54 63.57
N PRO A 661 -34.06 66.75 63.35
CA PRO A 661 -33.44 68.00 63.71
C PRO A 661 -34.11 69.15 62.94
N PRO A 662 -34.32 70.32 63.57
CA PRO A 662 -34.96 71.47 62.93
C PRO A 662 -34.18 71.87 61.68
N ARG A 663 -34.89 72.09 60.58
CA ARG A 663 -34.31 72.65 59.35
C ARG A 663 -34.07 74.14 59.58
N ASP A 664 -32.87 74.53 60.01
CA ASP A 664 -32.33 75.88 59.81
C ASP A 664 -30.81 75.92 60.06
N GLY A 665 -30.08 76.51 59.11
CA GLY A 665 -28.81 77.20 59.37
C GLY A 665 -27.52 76.37 59.48
N ALA A 666 -26.60 76.63 58.56
CA ALA A 666 -25.23 76.13 58.51
C ALA A 666 -24.45 76.18 59.83
N THR A 667 -23.81 75.07 60.19
CA THR A 667 -22.48 75.05 60.84
C THR A 667 -21.74 73.77 60.49
N ASP A 668 -20.52 73.95 59.99
CA ASP A 668 -19.46 72.93 59.84
C ASP A 668 -19.22 72.21 61.17
N ALA A 669 -19.63 70.95 61.24
CA ALA A 669 -19.11 69.99 62.20
C ALA A 669 -19.28 68.60 61.56
N SER A 670 -18.18 68.07 61.03
CA SER A 670 -18.07 66.69 60.57
C SER A 670 -18.44 65.73 61.71
N PRO A 671 -19.50 64.91 61.60
CA PRO A 671 -19.80 63.90 62.60
C PRO A 671 -18.86 62.71 62.38
N ASP A 672 -18.11 62.41 63.42
CA ASP A 672 -17.23 61.26 63.59
C ASP A 672 -17.99 59.94 63.31
N VAL A 673 -17.65 59.27 62.20
CA VAL A 673 -18.26 58.00 61.74
C VAL A 673 -17.60 56.79 62.43
N SER A 674 -17.22 56.93 63.69
CA SER A 674 -16.54 55.88 64.46
C SER A 674 -17.30 55.44 65.72
N ALA A 675 -18.59 55.10 65.57
CA ALA A 675 -19.30 54.34 66.59
C ALA A 675 -20.48 53.55 66.00
N LEU A 676 -20.20 52.39 65.40
CA LEU A 676 -21.18 51.31 65.27
C LEU A 676 -21.01 50.40 66.50
N PRO A 677 -21.84 50.50 67.57
CA PRO A 677 -21.79 49.51 68.64
C PRO A 677 -22.62 48.30 68.21
N CYS A 678 -22.05 47.46 67.34
CA CYS A 678 -22.61 46.17 66.99
C CYS A 678 -21.48 45.16 66.72
N ARG A 679 -20.86 44.67 67.80
CA ARG A 679 -20.37 43.28 67.97
C ARG A 679 -20.23 42.98 69.47
N SER A 680 -21.14 42.14 69.99
CA SER A 680 -20.93 41.21 71.11
C SER A 680 -21.89 40.05 70.97
#